data_AF-A0A351CMZ7-F1
#
_entry.id   AF-A0A351CMZ7-F1
#
_cell.length_a   1.000
_cell.length_b   1.000
_cell.length_c   1.000
_cell.angle_alpha   90.00
_cell.angle_beta   90.00
_cell.angle_gamma   90.00
#
_symmetry.space_group_name_H-M   'P 1'
#
loop_
_entity.id
_entity.type
_entity.pdbx_description
1 polymer ?
#
loop_
_entity_poly.entity_id
_entity_poly.type
_entity_poly.pdbx_seq_one_letter_code
_entity_poly.pdbx_strand_id
1 'polypeptide(L)'
;MEQQPTNNSFKVDYSDPRQLMRDSRVLGEGDALANLKIFEKTSPEQRIDFQKITTLLIEELRSSCRPDLLSLFISEYNLTSEEGLSLMTLVEAFLRVPDNETRDKLFFDKVASKHWSEHLGRSKSSMVNLATIALSIADKMIDYGHNDTIRKRIKQALEILSRPSVRFSANNVMRFFAKQFVFAESIETVFKDSSNKGLYSFDMLGEAAWTMQDANKYFLSYKKALIEIGRHNQKDNIVEADGISVKLSALHPKYDFMHRNRVILELAPRVLELVKLAKKYNIGINIDAEEAERLDISLDVIEFVMRDIASTNWQGFGVVVQAYQKRAPSLIDWLKHNCKKYHLKIMVRLVKGAYWDSEIKKAQVMGDSDYPVYTKKSNTDYSYLVCAQKLLDMRDLIYPQFASHNAHSLVSVCEIAGNNDGYEVQRLHGMGESLHKIITSRYGILSRVYAPVGSHKELLAYLMRRLLENGANSSFINHLFDESIKPETLAKDVFSQVEKDDTKSHTKIPLPKDIYKSIRQNSKGILLSEQNEVDLLYKNQEHWLKNEWQAQSIIDSNNLGEFNQQNDTLNPADTSDKVGSTIYASKVQLDECLSRAKNAFNGKPNNQGQILKSLDRAANLYEKNKYELMVLAMREAGKTYQDAVDEVREAVDFLRYYAAISPKVMPGSREALGVFVCISPWNFPLAIFTGQVAAALAAGNVVIAKPAESTSLIAYRASQLLLEAGIPLGTYQLCLGKGSEVGSYLASSPLISGVAFTGSTKVAKLIKRNLVKNGNPEARVIAETGGLNAMVVDSTALNEQVARDVMDSAFKSAGQRCSALRILLIQDECFEDIFSIIRGSMSELEVGNPKSLSTDCGPVISADAQLKLQNYIDQSRKENQVIGGMQSESCDGYYINPTIIQLDDIDKINEEFFGPILHVIRYKSDNLINLIDSLNVKGYGLTFGIHSRIKKQVDEVISKVNAGNIYVNRNQVGAIVGSQPFGGEGLSGTGPKAGGINALHGYSRSLNYEETSDQVLKLYEHAEVNSLIASEIFFSQDLLARLQEEFTSIEKNFFQFLNQTINTYTSSHNLPGPTGESNTLSYKPKGSALCLGPTTSDALKQTILAMALGNSTISLITQKDYDSLISLGFSEKSISRLIIGPSLNLIASNQYEVILYFGDLMSVEKILEGRRKEIIPIMSSIYEPWQLIKEQVITIDTTASGGNANLLAL
;
A
#
# COMPACT_ATOMS: atom_id res chain seq x y z
N MET A 1 23.23 41.18 -0.87
CA MET A 1 22.70 41.92 0.30
C MET A 1 21.93 43.12 -0.22
N GLU A 2 20.60 43.05 -0.21
CA GLU A 2 19.71 44.19 0.05
C GLU A 2 18.32 43.61 0.36
N GLN A 3 18.00 43.67 1.65
CA GLN A 3 16.72 43.38 2.32
C GLN A 3 16.04 42.02 2.04
N GLN A 4 16.65 40.95 2.60
CA GLN A 4 15.87 39.79 3.04
C GLN A 4 14.79 40.26 4.03
N PRO A 5 13.50 39.91 3.84
CA PRO A 5 12.49 40.15 4.86
C PRO A 5 12.92 39.40 6.12
N THR A 6 13.01 40.15 7.22
CA THR A 6 13.35 39.66 8.55
C THR A 6 12.63 38.35 8.86
N ASN A 7 13.41 37.36 9.28
CA ASN A 7 13.04 36.07 9.85
C ASN A 7 11.96 36.23 10.96
N ASN A 8 10.70 36.44 10.60
CA ASN A 8 9.58 36.16 11.48
C ASN A 8 9.30 34.66 11.36
N SER A 9 10.08 33.85 12.07
CA SER A 9 9.82 32.42 12.20
C SER A 9 8.37 32.26 12.65
N PHE A 10 7.52 31.66 11.82
CA PHE A 10 6.13 31.41 12.18
C PHE A 10 6.10 30.38 13.30
N LYS A 11 6.01 30.87 14.55
CA LYS A 11 6.01 30.02 15.75
C LYS A 11 4.81 29.07 15.71
N VAL A 12 4.99 27.88 16.25
CA VAL A 12 3.89 26.92 16.43
C VAL A 12 2.88 27.51 17.42
N ASP A 13 1.59 27.44 17.08
CA ASP A 13 0.49 27.84 17.97
C ASP A 13 0.27 26.78 19.04
N TYR A 14 0.61 27.10 20.29
CA TYR A 14 0.39 26.27 21.49
C TYR A 14 -0.74 26.83 22.38
N SER A 15 -1.67 27.60 21.82
CA SER A 15 -2.84 28.07 22.57
C SER A 15 -3.72 26.90 23.02
N ASP A 16 -4.38 27.05 24.19
CA ASP A 16 -5.25 26.00 24.75
C ASP A 16 -6.29 25.47 23.75
N PRO A 17 -6.99 26.30 22.94
CA PRO A 17 -7.94 25.78 21.95
C PRO A 17 -7.27 24.96 20.84
N ARG A 18 -6.05 25.34 20.42
CA ARG A 18 -5.30 24.60 19.41
C ARG A 18 -4.80 23.27 19.97
N GLN A 19 -4.33 23.27 21.22
CA GLN A 19 -3.89 22.06 21.91
C GLN A 19 -5.05 21.08 22.12
N LEU A 20 -6.21 21.56 22.58
CA LEU A 20 -7.41 20.72 22.75
C LEU A 20 -7.85 20.09 21.43
N MET A 21 -7.73 20.82 20.31
CA MET A 21 -8.00 20.28 18.97
C MET A 21 -7.04 19.15 18.61
N ARG A 22 -5.73 19.29 18.86
CA ARG A 22 -4.75 18.22 18.62
C ARG A 22 -5.01 17.00 19.50
N ASP A 23 -5.27 17.21 20.78
CA ASP A 23 -5.53 16.14 21.76
C ASP A 23 -6.82 15.35 21.43
N SER A 24 -7.76 16.00 20.72
CA SER A 24 -9.03 15.38 20.32
C SER A 24 -8.93 14.47 19.09
N ARG A 25 -7.78 14.39 18.42
CA ARG A 25 -7.62 13.66 17.13
C ARG A 25 -8.07 12.22 17.23
N VAL A 26 -7.46 11.46 18.13
CA VAL A 26 -7.62 9.99 18.24
C VAL A 26 -8.23 9.58 19.58
N LEU A 27 -9.12 10.41 20.14
CA LEU A 27 -9.90 10.05 21.33
C LEU A 27 -10.66 8.74 21.09
N GLY A 28 -10.83 7.94 22.14
CA GLY A 28 -11.77 6.82 22.08
C GLY A 28 -13.15 7.31 21.68
N GLU A 29 -13.85 6.56 20.82
CA GLU A 29 -15.12 7.04 20.25
C GLU A 29 -16.18 7.32 21.33
N GLY A 30 -16.18 6.55 22.43
CA GLY A 30 -17.01 6.82 23.60
C GLY A 30 -16.69 8.16 24.29
N ASP A 31 -15.41 8.49 24.45
CA ASP A 31 -14.97 9.75 25.06
C ASP A 31 -15.32 10.95 24.17
N ALA A 32 -15.13 10.80 22.86
CA ALA A 32 -15.51 11.83 21.89
C ALA A 32 -17.02 12.12 21.91
N LEU A 33 -17.86 11.08 22.08
CA LEU A 33 -19.31 11.25 22.22
C LEU A 33 -19.70 11.87 23.57
N ALA A 34 -19.03 11.50 24.66
CA ALA A 34 -19.24 12.11 25.97
C ALA A 34 -18.92 13.61 25.94
N ASN A 35 -17.84 14.00 25.26
CA ASN A 35 -17.47 15.41 25.07
C ASN A 35 -18.53 16.18 24.27
N LEU A 36 -19.09 15.58 23.21
CA LEU A 36 -20.19 16.21 22.45
C LEU A 36 -21.45 16.37 23.31
N LYS A 37 -21.78 15.39 24.16
CA LYS A 37 -22.99 15.41 24.99
C LYS A 37 -23.06 16.64 25.91
N ILE A 38 -21.91 17.15 26.36
CA ILE A 38 -21.81 18.37 27.20
C ILE A 38 -22.39 19.60 26.48
N PHE A 39 -22.33 19.64 25.15
CA PHE A 39 -22.78 20.77 24.32
C PHE A 39 -24.17 20.57 23.73
N GLU A 40 -24.81 19.43 23.96
CA GLU A 40 -26.14 19.14 23.44
C GLU A 40 -27.22 19.93 24.20
N LYS A 41 -28.08 20.63 23.45
CA LYS A 41 -29.16 21.46 23.98
C LYS A 41 -30.57 20.99 23.57
N THR A 42 -30.68 19.93 22.77
CA THR A 42 -31.96 19.47 22.21
C THR A 42 -32.76 18.67 23.23
N SER A 43 -33.98 19.13 23.58
CA SER A 43 -34.87 18.42 24.50
C SER A 43 -35.52 17.17 23.86
N PRO A 44 -35.98 16.18 24.64
CA PRO A 44 -36.71 15.03 24.13
C PRO A 44 -37.96 15.41 23.30
N GLU A 45 -38.68 16.47 23.67
CA GLU A 45 -39.84 16.96 22.92
C GLU A 45 -39.43 17.48 21.54
N GLN A 46 -38.36 18.29 21.48
CA GLN A 46 -37.84 18.80 20.21
C GLN A 46 -37.42 17.66 19.27
N ARG A 47 -36.82 16.58 19.81
CA ARG A 47 -36.45 15.40 18.99
C ARG A 47 -37.67 14.75 18.33
N ILE A 48 -38.80 14.66 19.05
CA ILE A 48 -40.06 14.12 18.51
C ILE A 48 -40.61 15.05 17.41
N ASP A 49 -40.55 16.36 17.64
CA ASP A 49 -40.99 17.34 16.65
C ASP A 49 -40.14 17.30 15.37
N PHE A 50 -38.81 17.19 15.50
CA PHE A 50 -37.91 17.07 14.36
C PHE A 50 -38.24 15.83 13.52
N GLN A 51 -38.46 14.69 14.17
CA GLN A 51 -38.86 13.46 13.49
C GLN A 51 -40.19 13.66 12.74
N LYS A 52 -41.22 14.20 13.41
CA LYS A 52 -42.54 14.41 12.81
C LYS A 52 -42.50 15.35 11.61
N ILE A 53 -41.83 16.50 11.74
CA ILE A 53 -41.70 17.50 10.68
C ILE A 53 -40.92 16.93 9.50
N THR A 54 -39.86 16.18 9.77
CA THR A 54 -39.04 15.52 8.74
C THR A 54 -39.85 14.45 8.00
N THR A 55 -40.61 13.62 8.70
CA THR A 55 -41.50 12.61 8.08
C THR A 55 -42.46 13.26 7.09
N LEU A 56 -43.18 14.31 7.52
CA LEU A 56 -44.11 15.05 6.67
C LEU A 56 -43.42 15.69 5.47
N LEU A 57 -42.20 16.21 5.65
CA LEU A 57 -41.40 16.77 4.55
C LEU A 57 -41.00 15.69 3.53
N ILE A 58 -40.64 14.48 3.98
CA ILE A 58 -40.29 13.37 3.09
C ILE A 58 -41.52 12.88 2.31
N GLU A 59 -42.68 12.80 2.95
CA GLU A 59 -43.95 12.49 2.26
C GLU A 59 -44.30 13.55 1.20
N GLU A 60 -44.12 14.83 1.51
CA GLU A 60 -44.26 15.92 0.54
C GLU A 60 -43.26 15.78 -0.61
N LEU A 61 -41.98 15.49 -0.33
CA LEU A 61 -40.96 15.29 -1.36
C LEU A 61 -41.32 14.14 -2.32
N ARG A 62 -41.76 13.00 -1.78
CA ARG A 62 -42.13 11.82 -2.57
C ARG A 62 -43.38 12.05 -3.42
N SER A 63 -44.30 12.89 -2.97
CA SER A 63 -45.56 13.17 -3.67
C SER A 63 -45.49 14.31 -4.67
N SER A 64 -44.69 15.34 -4.41
CA SER A 64 -44.68 16.60 -5.17
C SER A 64 -43.58 16.68 -6.25
N CYS A 65 -42.51 15.88 -6.15
CA CYS A 65 -41.32 16.04 -6.98
C CYS A 65 -40.96 14.76 -7.72
N ARG A 66 -40.62 14.88 -9.02
CA ARG A 66 -39.91 13.80 -9.73
C ARG A 66 -38.48 13.74 -9.19
N PRO A 67 -37.93 12.54 -8.90
CA PRO A 67 -36.54 12.44 -8.48
C PRO A 67 -35.63 12.94 -9.60
N ASP A 68 -34.52 13.56 -9.23
CA ASP A 68 -33.48 13.92 -10.19
C ASP A 68 -32.92 12.66 -10.85
N LEU A 69 -32.44 12.81 -12.09
CA LEU A 69 -32.05 11.67 -12.91
C LEU A 69 -30.91 10.86 -12.29
N LEU A 70 -29.98 11.53 -11.59
CA LEU A 70 -28.87 10.88 -10.91
C LEU A 70 -29.36 10.02 -9.75
N SER A 71 -30.29 10.52 -8.92
CA SER A 71 -30.89 9.73 -7.84
C SER A 71 -31.65 8.50 -8.36
N LEU A 72 -32.40 8.62 -9.47
CA LEU A 72 -33.05 7.47 -10.12
C LEU A 72 -32.04 6.41 -10.57
N PHE A 73 -30.88 6.87 -11.03
CA PHE A 73 -29.84 6.01 -11.54
C PHE A 73 -29.09 5.27 -10.42
N ILE A 74 -28.67 5.99 -9.37
CA ILE A 74 -28.01 5.40 -8.19
C ILE A 74 -28.93 4.37 -7.52
N SER A 75 -30.23 4.69 -7.41
CA SER A 75 -31.23 3.79 -6.83
C SER A 75 -31.43 2.52 -7.65
N GLU A 76 -31.38 2.58 -8.98
CA GLU A 76 -31.59 1.41 -9.85
C GLU A 76 -30.41 0.43 -9.81
N TYR A 77 -29.18 0.93 -9.88
CA TYR A 77 -27.99 0.06 -10.01
C TYR A 77 -27.32 -0.27 -8.70
N ASN A 78 -27.57 0.49 -7.61
CA ASN A 78 -26.88 0.43 -6.32
C ASN A 78 -25.34 0.42 -6.46
N LEU A 79 -24.66 1.51 -6.08
CA LEU A 79 -23.21 1.63 -6.30
C LEU A 79 -22.33 0.62 -5.53
N THR A 80 -22.91 -0.14 -4.60
CA THR A 80 -22.22 -1.22 -3.89
C THR A 80 -22.33 -2.59 -4.57
N SER A 81 -23.16 -2.71 -5.61
CA SER A 81 -23.27 -3.91 -6.45
C SER A 81 -22.05 -4.05 -7.38
N GLU A 82 -21.86 -5.26 -7.93
CA GLU A 82 -20.83 -5.46 -8.94
C GLU A 82 -21.12 -4.65 -10.23
N GLU A 83 -22.38 -4.50 -10.61
CA GLU A 83 -22.81 -3.62 -11.72
C GLU A 83 -22.44 -2.17 -11.44
N GLY A 84 -22.78 -1.67 -10.26
CA GLY A 84 -22.52 -0.29 -9.83
C GLY A 84 -21.03 0.03 -9.86
N LEU A 85 -20.18 -0.83 -9.26
CA LEU A 85 -18.73 -0.65 -9.24
C LEU A 85 -18.11 -0.71 -10.65
N SER A 86 -18.63 -1.59 -11.51
CA SER A 86 -18.16 -1.73 -12.89
C SER A 86 -18.47 -0.50 -13.72
N LEU A 87 -19.70 0.02 -13.58
CA LEU A 87 -20.10 1.26 -14.23
C LEU A 87 -19.28 2.45 -13.72
N MET A 88 -19.08 2.55 -12.41
CA MET A 88 -18.27 3.61 -11.81
C MET A 88 -16.84 3.62 -12.37
N THR A 89 -16.20 2.44 -12.43
CA THR A 89 -14.86 2.30 -13.02
C THR A 89 -14.87 2.66 -14.51
N LEU A 90 -15.92 2.29 -15.23
CA LEU A 90 -16.07 2.63 -16.63
C LEU A 90 -16.23 4.15 -16.83
N VAL A 91 -17.07 4.82 -16.04
CA VAL A 91 -17.22 6.28 -16.12
C VAL A 91 -15.89 6.99 -15.77
N GLU A 92 -15.20 6.54 -14.72
CA GLU A 92 -13.93 7.11 -14.26
C GLU A 92 -12.80 6.99 -15.30
N ALA A 93 -12.60 5.82 -15.90
CA ALA A 93 -11.48 5.58 -16.81
C ALA A 93 -11.80 5.85 -18.28
N PHE A 94 -13.01 5.52 -18.77
CA PHE A 94 -13.29 5.45 -20.21
C PHE A 94 -13.10 6.78 -20.96
N LEU A 95 -13.36 7.92 -20.31
CA LEU A 95 -13.18 9.25 -20.91
C LEU A 95 -11.73 9.78 -20.81
N ARG A 96 -10.88 9.18 -19.97
CA ARG A 96 -9.46 9.53 -19.83
C ARG A 96 -8.56 8.72 -20.74
N VAL A 97 -8.94 7.48 -21.04
CA VAL A 97 -8.17 6.59 -21.92
C VAL A 97 -8.09 7.21 -23.33
N PRO A 98 -6.88 7.55 -23.81
CA PRO A 98 -6.70 8.30 -25.06
C PRO A 98 -6.98 7.47 -26.32
N ASP A 99 -6.76 6.15 -26.26
CA ASP A 99 -6.86 5.26 -27.41
C ASP A 99 -8.14 4.41 -27.41
N ASN A 100 -8.71 4.16 -28.59
CA ASN A 100 -9.98 3.46 -28.72
C ASN A 100 -9.86 1.96 -28.42
N GLU A 101 -8.72 1.33 -28.70
CA GLU A 101 -8.54 -0.11 -28.50
C GLU A 101 -8.58 -0.46 -27.01
N THR A 102 -7.85 0.28 -26.18
CA THR A 102 -7.84 0.11 -24.73
C THR A 102 -9.19 0.49 -24.12
N ARG A 103 -9.87 1.50 -24.67
CA ARG A 103 -11.26 1.82 -24.27
C ARG A 103 -12.21 0.67 -24.54
N ASP A 104 -12.08 0.01 -25.69
CA ASP A 104 -12.90 -1.15 -26.02
C ASP A 104 -12.57 -2.32 -25.08
N LYS A 105 -11.28 -2.61 -24.84
CA LYS A 105 -10.85 -3.63 -23.85
C LYS A 105 -11.42 -3.37 -22.46
N LEU A 106 -11.35 -2.13 -21.98
CA LEU A 106 -11.93 -1.70 -20.70
C LEU A 106 -13.46 -1.85 -20.68
N PHE A 107 -14.14 -1.41 -21.75
CA PHE A 107 -15.59 -1.54 -21.88
C PHE A 107 -16.02 -3.00 -21.84
N PHE A 108 -15.38 -3.86 -22.63
CA PHE A 108 -15.64 -5.29 -22.59
C PHE A 108 -15.34 -5.86 -21.19
N ASP A 109 -14.20 -5.57 -20.56
CA ASP A 109 -13.87 -6.08 -19.22
C ASP A 109 -14.89 -5.72 -18.14
N LYS A 110 -15.46 -4.50 -18.18
CA LYS A 110 -16.39 -4.00 -17.16
C LYS A 110 -17.85 -4.30 -17.44
N VAL A 111 -18.25 -4.38 -18.71
CA VAL A 111 -19.65 -4.58 -19.09
C VAL A 111 -19.95 -6.05 -19.38
N ALA A 112 -18.99 -6.81 -19.89
CA ALA A 112 -19.15 -8.25 -20.11
C ALA A 112 -19.49 -8.96 -18.80
N SER A 113 -20.37 -9.97 -18.87
CA SER A 113 -20.65 -10.94 -17.79
C SER A 113 -21.27 -10.35 -16.50
N LYS A 114 -21.94 -9.20 -16.58
CA LYS A 114 -22.78 -8.65 -15.50
C LYS A 114 -24.24 -8.70 -15.94
N HIS A 115 -25.21 -9.03 -15.08
CA HIS A 115 -26.58 -9.35 -15.50
C HIS A 115 -27.45 -8.09 -15.82
N TRP A 116 -26.94 -7.17 -16.66
CA TRP A 116 -27.59 -5.90 -17.00
C TRP A 116 -29.01 -6.05 -17.57
N SER A 117 -29.26 -7.13 -18.31
CA SER A 117 -30.57 -7.44 -18.89
C SER A 117 -31.69 -7.56 -17.85
N GLU A 118 -31.38 -7.84 -16.59
CA GLU A 118 -32.36 -7.90 -15.51
C GLU A 118 -32.99 -6.54 -15.20
N HIS A 119 -32.30 -5.44 -15.47
CA HIS A 119 -32.75 -4.08 -15.19
C HIS A 119 -33.65 -3.48 -16.30
N LEU A 120 -33.84 -4.19 -17.43
CA LEU A 120 -34.59 -3.68 -18.58
C LEU A 120 -36.05 -3.37 -18.22
N GLY A 121 -36.44 -2.10 -18.34
CA GLY A 121 -37.82 -1.65 -18.12
C GLY A 121 -38.22 -1.48 -16.66
N ARG A 122 -37.29 -1.59 -15.71
CA ARG A 122 -37.55 -1.36 -14.28
C ARG A 122 -37.66 0.12 -13.91
N SER A 123 -36.90 0.99 -14.58
CA SER A 123 -36.93 2.43 -14.29
C SER A 123 -38.11 3.12 -14.98
N LYS A 124 -38.76 4.07 -14.28
CA LYS A 124 -39.79 4.96 -14.86
C LYS A 124 -39.19 6.02 -15.82
N SER A 125 -37.85 6.16 -15.88
CA SER A 125 -37.16 7.09 -16.77
C SER A 125 -36.82 6.43 -18.12
N SER A 126 -37.31 7.01 -19.21
CA SER A 126 -36.97 6.57 -20.58
C SER A 126 -35.47 6.61 -20.85
N MET A 127 -34.74 7.50 -20.19
CA MET A 127 -33.30 7.67 -20.40
C MET A 127 -32.46 6.67 -19.60
N VAL A 128 -32.88 6.31 -18.38
CA VAL A 128 -32.25 5.22 -17.61
C VAL A 128 -32.46 3.91 -18.36
N ASN A 129 -33.68 3.64 -18.84
CA ASN A 129 -33.97 2.48 -19.68
C ASN A 129 -33.13 2.44 -20.96
N LEU A 130 -32.87 3.59 -21.60
CA LEU A 130 -32.01 3.66 -22.79
C LEU A 130 -30.55 3.30 -22.48
N ALA A 131 -30.02 3.74 -21.33
CA ALA A 131 -28.70 3.35 -20.85
C ALA A 131 -28.64 1.85 -20.50
N THR A 132 -29.68 1.31 -19.85
CA THR A 132 -29.81 -0.13 -19.58
C THR A 132 -29.84 -0.96 -20.86
N ILE A 133 -30.55 -0.49 -21.90
CA ILE A 133 -30.56 -1.13 -23.22
C ILE A 133 -29.15 -1.17 -23.80
N ALA A 134 -28.40 -0.06 -23.75
CA ALA A 134 -27.03 -0.02 -24.26
C ALA A 134 -26.08 -0.99 -23.52
N LEU A 135 -26.20 -1.11 -22.20
CA LEU A 135 -25.41 -2.04 -21.37
C LEU A 135 -25.82 -3.51 -21.61
N SER A 136 -27.11 -3.80 -21.71
CA SER A 136 -27.65 -5.16 -21.94
C SER A 136 -27.31 -5.78 -23.31
N ILE A 137 -26.81 -4.98 -24.27
CA ILE A 137 -26.33 -5.49 -25.56
C ILE A 137 -25.05 -6.34 -25.35
N ALA A 138 -24.24 -6.04 -24.34
CA ALA A 138 -23.05 -6.81 -24.02
C ALA A 138 -23.39 -8.21 -23.46
N ASP A 139 -24.44 -8.34 -22.63
CA ASP A 139 -24.92 -9.63 -22.11
C ASP A 139 -25.30 -10.58 -23.24
N LYS A 140 -26.00 -10.04 -24.23
CA LYS A 140 -26.44 -10.78 -25.42
C LYS A 140 -25.28 -11.24 -26.30
N MET A 141 -24.06 -10.73 -26.11
CA MET A 141 -22.87 -11.20 -26.81
C MET A 141 -22.19 -12.39 -26.11
N ILE A 142 -22.54 -12.67 -24.84
CA ILE A 142 -21.87 -13.69 -24.00
C ILE A 142 -22.79 -14.89 -23.75
N ASP A 143 -24.10 -14.67 -23.64
CA ASP A 143 -25.04 -15.79 -23.56
C ASP A 143 -25.05 -16.58 -24.87
N TYR A 144 -24.71 -17.87 -24.73
CA TYR A 144 -24.65 -18.93 -25.75
C TYR A 144 -23.34 -19.04 -26.55
N GLY A 145 -22.33 -19.63 -25.90
CA GLY A 145 -21.16 -20.20 -26.56
C GLY A 145 -21.43 -21.56 -27.22
N HIS A 146 -21.36 -21.61 -28.55
CA HIS A 146 -20.56 -22.54 -29.38
C HIS A 146 -21.01 -22.50 -30.85
N ASN A 147 -20.04 -22.61 -31.76
CA ASN A 147 -20.11 -22.67 -33.24
C ASN A 147 -20.16 -21.34 -34.01
N ASP A 148 -19.67 -21.41 -35.27
CA ASP A 148 -19.39 -20.41 -36.35
C ASP A 148 -20.39 -19.23 -36.55
N THR A 149 -21.44 -19.17 -35.75
CA THR A 149 -22.41 -18.08 -35.66
C THR A 149 -21.91 -16.80 -34.96
N ILE A 150 -20.81 -16.85 -34.22
CA ILE A 150 -20.21 -15.68 -33.52
C ILE A 150 -19.81 -14.59 -34.52
N ARG A 151 -19.17 -14.94 -35.64
CA ARG A 151 -18.76 -13.97 -36.68
C ARG A 151 -19.95 -13.29 -37.35
N LYS A 152 -21.07 -14.01 -37.50
CA LYS A 152 -22.32 -13.51 -38.09
C LYS A 152 -23.11 -12.62 -37.10
N ARG A 153 -23.01 -12.91 -35.80
CA ARG A 153 -23.65 -12.15 -34.71
C ARG A 153 -22.87 -10.90 -34.30
N ILE A 154 -21.54 -10.95 -34.28
CA ILE A 154 -20.68 -9.75 -34.19
C ILE A 154 -21.00 -8.82 -35.37
N LYS A 155 -21.18 -9.37 -36.58
CA LYS A 155 -21.61 -8.61 -37.75
C LYS A 155 -23.02 -8.00 -37.59
N GLN A 156 -23.97 -8.71 -36.96
CA GLN A 156 -25.31 -8.18 -36.65
C GLN A 156 -25.31 -7.14 -35.52
N ALA A 157 -24.51 -7.32 -34.47
CA ALA A 157 -24.32 -6.33 -33.40
C ALA A 157 -23.63 -5.07 -33.94
N LEU A 158 -22.62 -5.23 -34.79
CA LEU A 158 -22.00 -4.15 -35.56
C LEU A 158 -22.97 -3.49 -36.55
N GLU A 159 -23.87 -4.25 -37.20
CA GLU A 159 -24.93 -3.70 -38.04
C GLU A 159 -25.95 -2.88 -37.23
N ILE A 160 -26.30 -3.33 -36.01
CA ILE A 160 -27.16 -2.57 -35.08
C ILE A 160 -26.45 -1.29 -34.62
N LEU A 161 -25.16 -1.36 -34.28
CA LEU A 161 -24.31 -0.22 -33.93
C LEU A 161 -24.05 0.73 -35.13
N SER A 162 -24.16 0.24 -36.37
CA SER A 162 -23.98 1.05 -37.60
C SER A 162 -25.22 1.83 -38.04
N ARG A 163 -26.39 1.61 -37.42
CA ARG A 163 -27.62 2.33 -37.76
C ARG A 163 -27.56 3.77 -37.24
N PRO A 164 -27.80 4.82 -38.07
CA PRO A 164 -27.69 6.22 -37.65
C PRO A 164 -28.57 6.60 -36.44
N SER A 165 -29.72 5.96 -36.26
CA SER A 165 -30.65 6.17 -35.13
C SER A 165 -30.29 5.40 -33.86
N VAL A 166 -29.39 4.40 -33.93
CA VAL A 166 -28.89 3.58 -32.82
C VAL A 166 -27.40 3.87 -32.56
N ARG A 167 -26.85 4.92 -33.19
CA ARG A 167 -25.46 5.40 -33.01
C ARG A 167 -25.25 6.07 -31.65
N PHE A 168 -25.72 5.41 -30.60
CA PHE A 168 -25.43 5.69 -29.21
C PHE A 168 -24.06 5.07 -28.92
N SER A 169 -23.01 5.81 -29.27
CA SER A 169 -21.66 5.40 -28.88
C SER A 169 -21.56 5.36 -27.34
N ALA A 170 -20.82 4.42 -26.76
CA ALA A 170 -20.50 4.43 -25.33
C ALA A 170 -19.96 5.82 -24.89
N ASN A 171 -19.29 6.54 -25.78
CA ASN A 171 -18.87 7.92 -25.59
C ASN A 171 -20.03 8.91 -25.36
N ASN A 172 -21.17 8.77 -26.05
CA ASN A 172 -22.36 9.60 -25.84
C ASN A 172 -23.03 9.31 -24.49
N VAL A 173 -23.07 8.04 -24.06
CA VAL A 173 -23.53 7.63 -22.72
C VAL A 173 -22.65 8.28 -21.66
N MET A 174 -21.33 8.19 -21.81
CA MET A 174 -20.38 8.69 -20.80
C MET A 174 -20.34 10.22 -20.75
N ARG A 175 -20.37 10.89 -21.90
CA ARG A 175 -20.51 12.36 -21.94
C ARG A 175 -21.82 12.82 -21.34
N PHE A 176 -22.89 12.04 -21.50
CA PHE A 176 -24.16 12.32 -20.87
C PHE A 176 -24.04 12.28 -19.32
N PHE A 177 -23.42 11.24 -18.77
CA PHE A 177 -23.16 11.18 -17.32
C PHE A 177 -22.30 12.33 -16.83
N ALA A 178 -21.20 12.62 -17.53
CA ALA A 178 -20.27 13.67 -17.11
C ALA A 178 -20.92 15.07 -17.05
N LYS A 179 -21.89 15.36 -17.93
CA LYS A 179 -22.67 16.61 -17.91
C LYS A 179 -23.57 16.80 -16.69
N GLN A 180 -23.91 15.74 -15.95
CA GLN A 180 -24.72 15.87 -14.72
C GLN A 180 -23.90 16.33 -13.51
N PHE A 181 -22.57 16.26 -13.59
CA PHE A 181 -21.67 16.57 -12.47
C PHE A 181 -20.83 17.83 -12.69
N VAL A 182 -20.66 18.27 -13.94
CA VAL A 182 -20.08 19.57 -14.28
C VAL A 182 -21.22 20.58 -14.41
N PHE A 183 -21.18 21.63 -13.59
CA PHE A 183 -22.09 22.76 -13.75
C PHE A 183 -21.79 23.54 -15.03
N ALA A 184 -20.51 23.81 -15.28
CA ALA A 184 -20.03 24.45 -16.51
C ALA A 184 -18.56 24.09 -16.81
N GLU A 185 -18.17 24.08 -18.09
CA GLU A 185 -16.79 23.77 -18.49
C GLU A 185 -15.80 24.89 -18.10
N SER A 186 -16.29 26.13 -17.93
CA SER A 186 -15.50 27.29 -17.55
C SER A 186 -16.34 28.29 -16.76
N ILE A 187 -15.68 29.16 -16.00
CA ILE A 187 -16.38 30.19 -15.22
C ILE A 187 -17.07 31.22 -16.13
N GLU A 188 -16.49 31.51 -17.29
CA GLU A 188 -17.06 32.43 -18.28
C GLU A 188 -18.35 31.86 -18.90
N THR A 189 -18.46 30.54 -19.05
CA THR A 189 -19.70 29.91 -19.54
C THR A 189 -20.84 29.98 -18.55
N VAL A 190 -20.56 30.07 -17.24
CA VAL A 190 -21.60 30.20 -16.20
C VAL A 190 -22.43 31.47 -16.41
N PHE A 191 -21.76 32.61 -16.59
CA PHE A 191 -22.42 33.92 -16.68
C PHE A 191 -23.01 34.22 -18.07
N LYS A 192 -22.68 33.42 -19.09
CA LYS A 192 -23.33 33.49 -20.42
C LYS A 192 -24.71 32.84 -20.44
N ASP A 193 -24.98 31.90 -19.55
CA ASP A 193 -26.25 31.18 -19.49
C ASP A 193 -27.24 31.91 -18.58
N SER A 194 -28.19 32.61 -19.19
CA SER A 194 -29.25 33.36 -18.50
C SER A 194 -30.23 32.50 -17.66
N SER A 195 -30.15 31.16 -17.77
CA SER A 195 -30.94 30.24 -16.95
C SER A 195 -30.37 30.06 -15.54
N ASN A 196 -29.10 30.43 -15.32
CA ASN A 196 -28.44 30.37 -14.01
C ASN A 196 -28.87 31.54 -13.11
N LYS A 197 -29.87 31.31 -12.24
CA LYS A 197 -30.43 32.33 -11.33
C LYS A 197 -30.26 32.01 -9.84
N GLY A 198 -29.44 31.02 -9.48
CA GLY A 198 -29.18 30.61 -8.10
C GLY A 198 -28.11 31.44 -7.38
N LEU A 199 -27.85 31.08 -6.12
CA LEU A 199 -26.73 31.55 -5.32
C LEU A 199 -25.66 30.45 -5.29
N TYR A 200 -24.43 30.76 -5.67
CA TYR A 200 -23.40 29.75 -5.93
C TYR A 200 -22.15 29.90 -5.05
N SER A 201 -21.45 28.78 -4.88
CA SER A 201 -20.04 28.71 -4.48
C SER A 201 -19.32 27.85 -5.52
N PHE A 202 -18.50 28.45 -6.37
CA PHE A 202 -17.84 27.72 -7.46
C PHE A 202 -16.66 26.89 -6.95
N ASP A 203 -16.62 25.63 -7.35
CA ASP A 203 -15.50 24.71 -7.11
C ASP A 203 -14.75 24.48 -8.41
N MET A 204 -13.54 25.02 -8.53
CA MET A 204 -12.77 24.98 -9.77
C MET A 204 -12.11 23.62 -10.06
N LEU A 205 -12.53 22.55 -9.36
CA LEU A 205 -12.08 21.16 -9.49
C LEU A 205 -10.57 20.91 -9.30
N GLY A 206 -9.77 21.93 -9.05
CA GLY A 206 -8.36 21.79 -8.74
C GLY A 206 -8.16 21.16 -7.35
N GLU A 207 -7.42 20.06 -7.30
CA GLU A 207 -6.94 19.39 -6.09
C GLU A 207 -5.59 18.71 -6.35
N ALA A 208 -4.83 18.46 -5.29
CA ALA A 208 -3.60 17.68 -5.30
C ALA A 208 -2.63 18.04 -6.45
N ALA A 209 -2.10 19.26 -6.44
CA ALA A 209 -1.01 19.63 -7.34
C ALA A 209 0.17 18.66 -7.10
N TRP A 210 0.72 18.11 -8.17
CA TRP A 210 1.90 17.23 -8.10
C TRP A 210 3.18 17.97 -8.44
N THR A 211 3.05 19.03 -9.23
CA THR A 211 4.16 19.87 -9.67
C THR A 211 3.89 21.33 -9.34
N MET A 212 4.95 22.14 -9.23
CA MET A 212 4.78 23.59 -9.12
C MET A 212 4.06 24.19 -10.35
N GLN A 213 4.16 23.55 -11.51
CA GLN A 213 3.43 23.95 -12.73
C GLN A 213 1.92 23.77 -12.56
N ASP A 214 1.47 22.65 -11.99
CA ASP A 214 0.06 22.41 -11.65
C ASP A 214 -0.42 23.45 -10.65
N ALA A 215 0.37 23.69 -9.59
CA ALA A 215 0.05 24.68 -8.58
C ALA A 215 -0.13 26.08 -9.17
N ASN A 216 0.74 26.47 -10.11
CA ASN A 216 0.62 27.73 -10.84
C ASN A 216 -0.62 27.77 -11.74
N LYS A 217 -0.93 26.67 -12.44
CA LYS A 217 -2.13 26.54 -13.28
C LYS A 217 -3.40 26.73 -12.45
N TYR A 218 -3.53 26.04 -11.33
CA TYR A 218 -4.69 26.14 -10.45
C TYR A 218 -4.80 27.52 -9.80
N PHE A 219 -3.69 28.08 -9.32
CA PHE A 219 -3.65 29.44 -8.80
C PHE A 219 -4.19 30.48 -9.79
N LEU A 220 -3.75 30.40 -11.06
CA LEU A 220 -4.25 31.28 -12.12
C LEU A 220 -5.73 31.01 -12.44
N SER A 221 -6.18 29.76 -12.39
CA SER A 221 -7.60 29.40 -12.56
C SER A 221 -8.47 30.07 -11.48
N TYR A 222 -8.09 29.95 -10.20
CA TYR A 222 -8.80 30.61 -9.10
C TYR A 222 -8.80 32.13 -9.24
N LYS A 223 -7.66 32.73 -9.62
CA LYS A 223 -7.56 34.18 -9.83
C LYS A 223 -8.48 34.66 -10.94
N LYS A 224 -8.53 33.95 -12.07
CA LYS A 224 -9.45 34.27 -13.18
C LYS A 224 -10.91 34.15 -12.74
N ALA A 225 -11.25 33.07 -12.03
CA ALA A 225 -12.61 32.86 -11.52
C ALA A 225 -13.04 33.98 -10.56
N LEU A 226 -12.20 34.36 -9.60
CA LEU A 226 -12.48 35.48 -8.69
C LEU A 226 -12.74 36.81 -9.42
N ILE A 227 -11.94 37.11 -10.45
CA ILE A 227 -12.13 38.33 -11.25
C ILE A 227 -13.46 38.27 -12.02
N GLU A 228 -13.78 37.12 -12.60
CA GLU A 228 -14.97 36.97 -13.43
C GLU A 228 -16.27 36.99 -12.61
N ILE A 229 -16.29 36.32 -11.46
CA ILE A 229 -17.36 36.41 -10.47
C ILE A 229 -17.50 37.87 -10.02
N GLY A 230 -16.40 38.54 -9.73
CA GLY A 230 -16.38 39.93 -9.25
C GLY A 230 -16.91 40.95 -10.26
N ARG A 231 -16.70 40.72 -11.57
CA ARG A 231 -17.27 41.56 -12.63
C ARG A 231 -18.79 41.47 -12.72
N HIS A 232 -19.35 40.33 -12.34
CA HIS A 232 -20.79 40.06 -12.38
C HIS A 232 -21.46 40.22 -11.01
N ASN A 233 -20.69 40.48 -9.95
CA ASN A 233 -21.24 40.72 -8.61
C ASN A 233 -21.92 42.09 -8.55
N GLN A 234 -23.25 42.07 -8.37
CA GLN A 234 -24.09 43.27 -8.19
C GLN A 234 -24.61 43.39 -6.74
N LYS A 235 -24.11 42.56 -5.82
CA LYS A 235 -24.62 42.45 -4.45
C LYS A 235 -23.69 43.14 -3.46
N ASP A 236 -24.26 44.03 -2.64
CA ASP A 236 -23.52 44.69 -1.56
C ASP A 236 -23.37 43.77 -0.34
N ASN A 237 -24.34 42.90 -0.09
CA ASN A 237 -24.30 41.91 1.00
C ASN A 237 -23.50 40.68 0.57
N ILE A 238 -22.40 40.40 1.26
CA ILE A 238 -21.52 39.24 1.01
C ILE A 238 -22.25 37.90 1.08
N VAL A 239 -23.30 37.80 1.90
CA VAL A 239 -24.10 36.59 2.05
C VAL A 239 -24.94 36.31 0.79
N GLU A 240 -25.34 37.34 0.06
CA GLU A 240 -26.10 37.21 -1.19
C GLU A 240 -25.21 37.17 -2.44
N ALA A 241 -23.92 37.45 -2.29
CA ALA A 241 -22.95 37.36 -3.37
C ALA A 241 -22.57 35.91 -3.64
N ASP A 242 -22.27 35.59 -4.90
CA ASP A 242 -21.63 34.33 -5.25
C ASP A 242 -20.26 34.21 -4.57
N GLY A 243 -19.82 32.97 -4.38
CA GLY A 243 -18.54 32.65 -3.75
C GLY A 243 -17.69 31.68 -4.56
N ILE A 244 -16.53 31.36 -4.02
CA ILE A 244 -15.61 30.35 -4.53
C ILE A 244 -15.13 29.45 -3.39
N SER A 245 -14.81 28.20 -3.72
CA SER A 245 -14.18 27.23 -2.83
C SER A 245 -12.78 26.90 -3.36
N VAL A 246 -11.78 26.93 -2.49
CA VAL A 246 -10.36 26.74 -2.81
C VAL A 246 -9.81 25.59 -1.98
N LYS A 247 -9.10 24.66 -2.63
CA LYS A 247 -8.38 23.58 -1.96
C LYS A 247 -6.91 23.95 -1.84
N LEU A 248 -6.33 23.77 -0.65
CA LEU A 248 -4.94 24.13 -0.39
C LEU A 248 -3.98 23.21 -1.14
N SER A 249 -4.31 21.92 -1.26
CA SER A 249 -3.54 20.96 -2.05
C SER A 249 -3.38 21.34 -3.53
N ALA A 250 -4.31 22.12 -4.10
CA ALA A 250 -4.22 22.58 -5.49
C ALA A 250 -3.17 23.68 -5.69
N LEU A 251 -2.72 24.33 -4.62
CA LEU A 251 -1.91 25.54 -4.69
C LEU A 251 -0.43 25.31 -4.35
N HIS A 252 -0.06 24.10 -3.94
CA HIS A 252 1.32 23.72 -3.65
C HIS A 252 1.53 22.20 -3.70
N PRO A 253 2.60 21.71 -4.36
CA PRO A 253 2.82 20.28 -4.53
C PRO A 253 3.28 19.54 -3.26
N LYS A 254 3.93 20.26 -2.35
CA LYS A 254 4.32 19.77 -1.01
C LYS A 254 3.44 20.37 0.08
N TYR A 255 2.11 20.26 -0.09
CA TYR A 255 1.15 20.65 0.94
C TYR A 255 1.00 19.53 1.97
N ASP A 256 1.99 19.46 2.87
CA ASP A 256 2.04 18.53 3.98
C ASP A 256 2.78 19.14 5.18
N PHE A 257 2.63 18.50 6.34
CA PHE A 257 3.19 18.98 7.60
C PHE A 257 4.73 18.88 7.64
N MET A 258 5.32 17.85 7.04
CA MET A 258 6.78 17.64 7.07
C MET A 258 7.52 18.75 6.32
N HIS A 259 6.89 19.33 5.30
CA HIS A 259 7.38 20.48 4.53
C HIS A 259 6.76 21.81 4.97
N ARG A 260 6.39 21.94 6.26
CA ARG A 260 5.74 23.15 6.84
C ARG A 260 6.39 24.46 6.42
N ASN A 261 7.73 24.52 6.36
CA ASN A 261 8.43 25.74 5.96
C ASN A 261 8.06 26.18 4.53
N ARG A 262 8.05 25.26 3.57
CA ARG A 262 7.62 25.53 2.19
C ARG A 262 6.16 25.94 2.14
N VAL A 263 5.29 25.26 2.90
CA VAL A 263 3.86 25.62 2.99
C VAL A 263 3.69 27.08 3.45
N ILE A 264 4.36 27.50 4.52
CA ILE A 264 4.20 28.86 5.03
C ILE A 264 4.84 29.90 4.10
N LEU A 265 5.97 29.61 3.48
CA LEU A 265 6.70 30.56 2.64
C LEU A 265 6.17 30.65 1.20
N GLU A 266 5.62 29.57 0.66
CA GLU A 266 5.21 29.47 -0.75
C GLU A 266 3.67 29.42 -0.90
N LEU A 267 2.97 28.60 -0.11
CA LEU A 267 1.52 28.41 -0.22
C LEU A 267 0.74 29.55 0.45
N ALA A 268 1.06 29.91 1.69
CA ALA A 268 0.29 30.91 2.43
C ALA A 268 0.20 32.28 1.72
N PRO A 269 1.27 32.81 1.07
CA PRO A 269 1.18 34.03 0.26
C PRO A 269 0.24 33.92 -0.94
N ARG A 270 0.19 32.76 -1.61
CA ARG A 270 -0.75 32.51 -2.73
C ARG A 270 -2.19 32.56 -2.26
N VAL A 271 -2.49 31.89 -1.15
CA VAL A 271 -3.84 31.92 -0.56
C VAL A 271 -4.22 33.36 -0.19
N LEU A 272 -3.30 34.10 0.42
CA LEU A 272 -3.52 35.49 0.79
C LEU A 272 -3.80 36.38 -0.43
N GLU A 273 -3.14 36.17 -1.57
CA GLU A 273 -3.44 36.90 -2.81
C GLU A 273 -4.87 36.64 -3.29
N LEU A 274 -5.32 35.38 -3.29
CA LEU A 274 -6.70 35.02 -3.64
C LEU A 274 -7.70 35.67 -2.67
N VAL A 275 -7.41 35.68 -1.37
CA VAL A 275 -8.25 36.31 -0.35
C VAL A 275 -8.32 37.83 -0.54
N LYS A 276 -7.19 38.48 -0.87
CA LYS A 276 -7.17 39.93 -1.18
C LYS A 276 -8.01 40.27 -2.41
N LEU A 277 -8.03 39.40 -3.42
CA LEU A 277 -8.92 39.54 -4.58
C LEU A 277 -10.39 39.34 -4.22
N ALA A 278 -10.72 38.30 -3.44
CA ALA A 278 -12.07 38.04 -2.98
C ALA A 278 -12.62 39.24 -2.16
N LYS A 279 -11.79 39.77 -1.25
CA LYS A 279 -12.08 41.01 -0.50
C LYS A 279 -12.34 42.20 -1.43
N LYS A 280 -11.47 42.41 -2.43
CA LYS A 280 -11.60 43.53 -3.37
C LYS A 280 -12.93 43.53 -4.11
N TYR A 281 -13.44 42.36 -4.48
CA TYR A 281 -14.69 42.20 -5.23
C TYR A 281 -15.91 41.87 -4.34
N ASN A 282 -15.74 41.85 -3.01
CA ASN A 282 -16.76 41.48 -2.04
C ASN A 282 -17.40 40.10 -2.35
N ILE A 283 -16.56 39.08 -2.53
CA ILE A 283 -16.92 37.69 -2.87
C ILE A 283 -16.60 36.78 -1.68
N GLY A 284 -17.44 35.80 -1.39
CA GLY A 284 -17.12 34.77 -0.39
C GLY A 284 -16.04 33.80 -0.88
N ILE A 285 -15.02 33.52 -0.08
CA ILE A 285 -13.96 32.55 -0.40
C ILE A 285 -13.84 31.53 0.74
N ASN A 286 -14.11 30.27 0.44
CA ASN A 286 -14.04 29.17 1.39
C ASN A 286 -12.77 28.34 1.18
N ILE A 287 -12.01 28.10 2.26
CA ILE A 287 -10.93 27.12 2.25
C ILE A 287 -11.55 25.75 2.57
N ASP A 288 -11.56 24.87 1.56
CA ASP A 288 -12.09 23.51 1.68
C ASP A 288 -11.24 22.65 2.62
N ALA A 289 -11.89 21.76 3.37
CA ALA A 289 -11.23 20.80 4.25
C ALA A 289 -10.95 19.49 3.50
N GLU A 290 -9.73 18.98 3.67
CA GLU A 290 -9.20 17.82 2.96
C GLU A 290 -8.99 16.64 3.93
N GLU A 291 -7.90 15.90 3.82
CA GLU A 291 -7.57 14.78 4.72
C GLU A 291 -7.25 15.23 6.16
N ALA A 292 -7.47 14.35 7.13
CA ALA A 292 -7.30 14.66 8.55
C ALA A 292 -5.87 15.10 8.90
N GLU A 293 -4.86 14.53 8.24
CA GLU A 293 -3.45 14.89 8.49
C GLU A 293 -3.11 16.33 8.06
N ARG A 294 -3.88 16.89 7.12
CA ARG A 294 -3.70 18.25 6.62
C ARG A 294 -4.39 19.29 7.48
N LEU A 295 -5.25 18.86 8.42
CA LEU A 295 -6.02 19.79 9.24
C LEU A 295 -5.09 20.73 10.01
N ASP A 296 -4.12 20.23 10.78
CA ASP A 296 -3.32 21.10 11.64
C ASP A 296 -2.48 22.10 10.83
N ILE A 297 -1.82 21.67 9.75
CA ILE A 297 -1.06 22.58 8.87
C ILE A 297 -1.95 23.59 8.14
N SER A 298 -3.19 23.22 7.78
CA SER A 298 -4.15 24.15 7.18
C SER A 298 -4.48 25.32 8.11
N LEU A 299 -4.54 25.07 9.42
CA LEU A 299 -4.88 26.10 10.40
C LEU A 299 -3.77 27.12 10.58
N ASP A 300 -2.51 26.76 10.31
CA ASP A 300 -1.40 27.72 10.26
C ASP A 300 -1.55 28.68 9.08
N VAL A 301 -1.96 28.18 7.91
CA VAL A 301 -2.27 28.99 6.73
C VAL A 301 -3.50 29.86 6.97
N ILE A 302 -4.53 29.32 7.63
CA ILE A 302 -5.75 30.06 7.98
C ILE A 302 -5.44 31.19 8.98
N GLU A 303 -4.68 30.94 10.05
CA GLU A 303 -4.29 32.00 10.99
C GLU A 303 -3.43 33.07 10.29
N PHE A 304 -2.51 32.66 9.41
CA PHE A 304 -1.72 33.58 8.58
C PHE A 304 -2.62 34.57 7.82
N VAL A 305 -3.68 34.07 7.18
CA VAL A 305 -4.65 34.88 6.45
C VAL A 305 -5.50 35.74 7.40
N MET A 306 -6.06 35.16 8.47
CA MET A 306 -6.89 35.87 9.45
C MET A 306 -6.17 37.08 10.03
N ARG A 307 -4.87 36.94 10.34
CA ARG A 307 -4.06 38.03 10.86
C ARG A 307 -3.91 39.19 9.86
N ASP A 308 -3.76 38.92 8.56
CA ASP A 308 -3.64 39.98 7.53
C ASP A 308 -4.98 40.73 7.37
N ILE A 309 -6.12 40.01 7.38
CA ILE A 309 -7.44 40.62 7.18
C ILE A 309 -8.05 41.24 8.44
N ALA A 310 -7.42 41.10 9.62
CA ALA A 310 -7.90 41.61 10.92
C ALA A 310 -8.22 43.11 10.93
N SER A 311 -7.56 43.90 10.07
CA SER A 311 -7.77 45.35 9.96
C SER A 311 -8.99 45.75 9.12
N THR A 312 -9.84 44.80 8.73
CA THR A 312 -10.84 44.97 7.68
C THR A 312 -12.23 44.55 8.16
N ASN A 313 -13.27 45.19 7.63
CA ASN A 313 -14.68 44.84 7.95
C ASN A 313 -15.27 43.78 7.00
N TRP A 314 -14.46 43.16 6.13
CA TRP A 314 -14.94 42.19 5.16
C TRP A 314 -15.15 40.82 5.81
N GLN A 315 -16.33 40.22 5.58
CA GLN A 315 -16.79 39.02 6.27
C GLN A 315 -16.83 37.77 5.38
N GLY A 316 -16.23 37.84 4.18
CA GLY A 316 -16.31 36.77 3.17
C GLY A 316 -15.26 35.68 3.30
N PHE A 317 -14.38 35.71 4.31
CA PHE A 317 -13.42 34.63 4.52
C PHE A 317 -14.10 33.43 5.16
N GLY A 318 -13.96 32.26 4.55
CA GLY A 318 -14.65 31.03 4.92
C GLY A 318 -13.73 29.86 5.23
N VAL A 319 -14.10 29.04 6.22
CA VAL A 319 -13.37 27.82 6.61
C VAL A 319 -14.35 26.65 6.66
N VAL A 320 -13.97 25.50 6.09
CA VAL A 320 -14.79 24.27 6.16
C VAL A 320 -14.41 23.44 7.40
N VAL A 321 -15.41 22.92 8.12
CA VAL A 321 -15.26 22.02 9.27
C VAL A 321 -15.97 20.70 8.98
N GLN A 322 -15.27 19.58 9.17
CA GLN A 322 -15.79 18.24 8.91
C GLN A 322 -16.25 17.56 10.21
N ALA A 323 -17.57 17.44 10.41
CA ALA A 323 -18.18 16.89 11.62
C ALA A 323 -17.89 15.40 11.87
N TYR A 324 -17.46 14.65 10.85
CA TYR A 324 -17.04 13.25 11.02
C TYR A 324 -15.71 13.11 11.79
N GLN A 325 -14.94 14.19 11.96
CA GLN A 325 -13.71 14.19 12.76
C GLN A 325 -14.03 14.43 14.22
N LYS A 326 -13.36 13.72 15.11
CA LYS A 326 -13.49 13.89 16.57
C LYS A 326 -13.03 15.28 17.04
N ARG A 327 -12.26 16.00 16.21
CA ARG A 327 -11.73 17.36 16.45
C ARG A 327 -12.70 18.49 16.10
N ALA A 328 -13.79 18.22 15.39
CA ALA A 328 -14.73 19.23 14.92
C ALA A 328 -15.20 20.24 15.99
N PRO A 329 -15.66 19.81 17.20
CA PRO A 329 -16.10 20.75 18.22
C PRO A 329 -14.96 21.67 18.72
N SER A 330 -13.77 21.11 18.94
CA SER A 330 -12.59 21.83 19.41
C SER A 330 -12.04 22.78 18.34
N LEU A 331 -12.14 22.42 17.05
CA LEU A 331 -11.82 23.29 15.92
C LEU A 331 -12.74 24.53 15.87
N ILE A 332 -14.04 24.35 16.12
CA ILE A 332 -15.00 25.47 16.19
C ILE A 332 -14.61 26.42 17.34
N ASP A 333 -14.17 25.88 18.48
CA ASP A 333 -13.68 26.71 19.60
C ASP A 333 -12.40 27.48 19.25
N TRP A 334 -11.47 26.87 18.51
CA TRP A 334 -10.27 27.56 18.02
C TRP A 334 -10.62 28.66 17.01
N LEU A 335 -11.58 28.43 16.11
CA LEU A 335 -12.06 29.45 15.18
C LEU A 335 -12.71 30.62 15.94
N LYS A 336 -13.59 30.34 16.92
CA LYS A 336 -14.17 31.37 17.80
C LYS A 336 -13.10 32.17 18.53
N HIS A 337 -12.09 31.49 19.08
CA HIS A 337 -10.97 32.13 19.76
C HIS A 337 -10.26 33.12 18.83
N ASN A 338 -9.94 32.70 17.60
CA ASN A 338 -9.26 33.56 16.63
C ASN A 338 -10.15 34.68 16.09
N CYS A 339 -11.44 34.46 15.89
CA CYS A 339 -12.38 35.54 15.55
C CYS A 339 -12.38 36.63 16.62
N LYS A 340 -12.39 36.26 17.91
CA LYS A 340 -12.30 37.24 19.01
C LYS A 340 -10.93 37.92 19.05
N LYS A 341 -9.84 37.16 18.92
CA LYS A 341 -8.46 37.67 18.92
C LYS A 341 -8.25 38.73 17.84
N TYR A 342 -8.75 38.47 16.62
CA TYR A 342 -8.55 39.33 15.45
C TYR A 342 -9.73 40.24 15.14
N HIS A 343 -10.78 40.26 15.97
CA HIS A 343 -12.01 41.05 15.78
C HIS A 343 -12.67 40.83 14.41
N LEU A 344 -12.74 39.57 13.98
CA LEU A 344 -13.28 39.16 12.68
C LEU A 344 -14.64 38.48 12.83
N LYS A 345 -15.46 38.63 11.78
CA LYS A 345 -16.58 37.74 11.50
C LYS A 345 -16.29 36.96 10.23
N ILE A 346 -16.32 35.63 10.32
CA ILE A 346 -15.98 34.72 9.21
C ILE A 346 -17.16 33.83 8.86
N MET A 347 -17.12 33.20 7.69
CA MET A 347 -18.05 32.14 7.30
C MET A 347 -17.51 30.78 7.76
N VAL A 348 -18.37 29.88 8.25
CA VAL A 348 -17.96 28.50 8.56
C VAL A 348 -18.92 27.52 7.93
N ARG A 349 -18.40 26.74 6.97
CA ARG A 349 -19.16 25.67 6.34
C ARG A 349 -19.01 24.38 7.16
N LEU A 350 -20.10 23.93 7.76
CA LEU A 350 -20.15 22.63 8.41
C LEU A 350 -20.55 21.56 7.40
N VAL A 351 -19.70 20.57 7.20
CA VAL A 351 -19.94 19.38 6.37
C VAL A 351 -19.85 18.13 7.25
N LYS A 352 -20.27 16.97 6.75
CA LYS A 352 -19.96 15.69 7.42
C LYS A 352 -18.49 15.32 7.20
N GLY A 353 -18.11 15.03 5.97
CA GLY A 353 -16.74 14.67 5.58
C GLY A 353 -16.74 13.83 4.30
N ALA A 354 -15.63 13.83 3.54
CA ALA A 354 -15.56 13.21 2.21
C ALA A 354 -14.44 12.16 2.05
N TYR A 355 -13.65 11.90 3.09
CA TYR A 355 -12.45 11.05 3.02
C TYR A 355 -12.51 9.84 3.95
N TRP A 356 -13.71 9.46 4.43
CA TRP A 356 -13.87 8.56 5.58
C TRP A 356 -13.14 7.22 5.42
N ASP A 357 -13.32 6.55 4.30
CA ASP A 357 -12.70 5.26 4.01
C ASP A 357 -11.17 5.33 3.96
N SER A 358 -10.65 6.41 3.36
CA SER A 358 -9.23 6.70 3.26
C SER A 358 -8.63 6.97 4.64
N GLU A 359 -9.35 7.67 5.53
CA GLU A 359 -8.91 7.89 6.92
C GLU A 359 -8.85 6.57 7.72
N ILE A 360 -9.83 5.67 7.53
CA ILE A 360 -9.81 4.34 8.16
C ILE A 360 -8.60 3.54 7.66
N LYS A 361 -8.40 3.43 6.34
CA LYS A 361 -7.27 2.70 5.75
C LYS A 361 -5.94 3.28 6.23
N LYS A 362 -5.79 4.61 6.19
CA LYS A 362 -4.55 5.29 6.59
C LYS A 362 -4.21 5.08 8.05
N ALA A 363 -5.17 5.22 8.97
CA ALA A 363 -4.93 4.97 10.39
C ALA A 363 -4.50 3.52 10.66
N GLN A 364 -5.08 2.55 9.94
CA GLN A 364 -4.69 1.13 10.02
C GLN A 364 -3.27 0.90 9.50
N VAL A 365 -2.94 1.44 8.32
CA VAL A 365 -1.60 1.33 7.71
C VAL A 365 -0.53 1.95 8.62
N MET A 366 -0.79 3.13 9.16
CA MET A 366 0.16 3.86 10.02
C MET A 366 0.29 3.29 11.44
N GLY A 367 -0.57 2.34 11.84
CA GLY A 367 -0.55 1.79 13.20
C GLY A 367 -0.87 2.84 14.26
N ASP A 368 -1.84 3.71 13.99
CA ASP A 368 -2.29 4.79 14.88
C ASP A 368 -2.98 4.22 16.16
N SER A 369 -3.22 5.04 17.18
CA SER A 369 -3.89 4.57 18.41
C SER A 369 -5.40 4.36 18.24
N ASP A 370 -6.05 5.22 17.46
CA ASP A 370 -7.47 5.18 17.12
C ASP A 370 -7.67 5.91 15.77
N TYR A 371 -8.91 6.05 15.32
CA TYR A 371 -9.28 6.76 14.10
C TYR A 371 -9.44 8.26 14.34
N PRO A 372 -9.03 9.14 13.40
CA PRO A 372 -9.31 10.58 13.46
C PRO A 372 -10.80 10.93 13.23
N VAL A 373 -11.57 9.93 12.76
CA VAL A 373 -12.98 10.03 12.41
C VAL A 373 -13.84 9.09 13.24
N TYR A 374 -15.13 9.38 13.34
CA TYR A 374 -16.12 8.43 13.88
C TYR A 374 -16.25 7.22 12.97
N THR A 375 -16.41 6.03 13.53
CA THR A 375 -16.53 4.78 12.75
C THR A 375 -17.97 4.43 12.42
N LYS A 376 -18.94 5.04 13.12
CA LYS A 376 -20.38 4.92 12.82
C LYS A 376 -20.92 6.18 12.18
N LYS A 377 -21.75 6.00 11.14
CA LYS A 377 -22.45 7.10 10.47
C LYS A 377 -23.37 7.86 11.44
N SER A 378 -24.08 7.18 12.33
CA SER A 378 -24.93 7.81 13.35
C SER A 378 -24.16 8.75 14.27
N ASN A 379 -22.91 8.40 14.62
CA ASN A 379 -22.05 9.24 15.45
C ASN A 379 -21.60 10.51 14.71
N THR A 380 -21.33 10.39 13.39
CA THR A 380 -21.08 11.57 12.54
C THR A 380 -22.31 12.47 12.45
N ASP A 381 -23.51 11.92 12.28
CA ASP A 381 -24.75 12.70 12.25
C ASP A 381 -24.99 13.42 13.59
N TYR A 382 -24.74 12.75 14.70
CA TYR A 382 -24.83 13.33 16.05
C TYR A 382 -23.82 14.47 16.22
N SER A 383 -22.55 14.24 15.86
CA SER A 383 -21.51 15.27 15.85
C SER A 383 -21.91 16.49 15.02
N TYR A 384 -22.47 16.27 13.83
CA TYR A 384 -22.94 17.35 12.95
C TYR A 384 -24.02 18.19 13.63
N LEU A 385 -25.02 17.57 14.26
CA LEU A 385 -26.12 18.29 14.92
C LEU A 385 -25.64 19.08 16.15
N VAL A 386 -24.74 18.50 16.95
CA VAL A 386 -24.17 19.19 18.13
C VAL A 386 -23.25 20.34 17.69
N CYS A 387 -22.41 20.14 16.66
CA CYS A 387 -21.59 21.21 16.09
C CYS A 387 -22.44 22.32 15.49
N ALA A 388 -23.60 21.99 14.90
CA ALA A 388 -24.52 22.99 14.38
C ALA A 388 -25.13 23.86 15.48
N GLN A 389 -25.53 23.27 16.63
CA GLN A 389 -25.98 24.03 17.80
C GLN A 389 -24.89 25.02 18.26
N LYS A 390 -23.66 24.54 18.35
CA LYS A 390 -22.50 25.34 18.75
C LYS A 390 -22.26 26.52 17.80
N LEU A 391 -22.39 26.33 16.49
CA LEU A 391 -22.25 27.40 15.49
C LEU A 391 -23.43 28.39 15.51
N LEU A 392 -24.66 27.92 15.72
CA LEU A 392 -25.85 28.77 15.83
C LEU A 392 -25.80 29.72 17.05
N ASP A 393 -25.15 29.28 18.13
CA ASP A 393 -24.86 30.13 19.31
C ASP A 393 -23.78 31.20 19.05
N MET A 394 -23.03 31.09 17.94
CA MET A 394 -21.89 31.95 17.59
C MET A 394 -22.20 32.87 16.40
N ARG A 395 -23.48 33.10 16.08
CA ARG A 395 -23.92 33.90 14.92
C ARG A 395 -23.42 35.36 14.93
N ASP A 396 -23.00 35.87 16.08
CA ASP A 396 -22.36 37.17 16.24
C ASP A 396 -20.96 37.22 15.61
N LEU A 397 -20.20 36.12 15.71
CA LEU A 397 -18.80 36.02 15.27
C LEU A 397 -18.60 35.14 14.04
N ILE A 398 -19.55 34.27 13.74
CA ILE A 398 -19.46 33.29 12.66
C ILE A 398 -20.77 33.32 11.88
N TYR A 399 -20.70 33.29 10.56
CA TYR A 399 -21.84 33.02 9.69
C TYR A 399 -21.86 31.53 9.32
N PRO A 400 -22.73 30.70 9.95
CA PRO A 400 -22.74 29.27 9.73
C PRO A 400 -23.36 28.91 8.38
N GLN A 401 -22.75 27.95 7.68
CA GLN A 401 -23.23 27.43 6.41
C GLN A 401 -23.39 25.90 6.52
N PHE A 402 -24.62 25.42 6.59
CA PHE A 402 -24.91 24.01 6.87
C PHE A 402 -25.05 23.21 5.57
N ALA A 403 -24.00 22.49 5.18
CA ALA A 403 -23.99 21.70 3.95
C ALA A 403 -24.43 20.25 4.22
N SER A 404 -25.60 19.89 3.69
CA SER A 404 -26.14 18.54 3.84
C SER A 404 -27.24 18.26 2.81
N HIS A 405 -27.38 16.99 2.44
CA HIS A 405 -28.51 16.48 1.66
C HIS A 405 -29.43 15.58 2.49
N ASN A 406 -29.19 15.49 3.80
CA ASN A 406 -30.02 14.73 4.72
C ASN A 406 -31.15 15.62 5.24
N ALA A 407 -32.41 15.25 4.96
CA ALA A 407 -33.57 16.03 5.35
C ALA A 407 -33.68 16.22 6.86
N HIS A 408 -33.46 15.16 7.65
CA HIS A 408 -33.47 15.24 9.11
C HIS A 408 -32.44 16.24 9.61
N SER A 409 -31.21 16.19 9.11
CA SER A 409 -30.16 17.15 9.50
C SER A 409 -30.55 18.59 9.21
N LEU A 410 -31.10 18.89 8.03
CA LEU A 410 -31.47 20.26 7.64
C LEU A 410 -32.69 20.76 8.44
N VAL A 411 -33.71 19.92 8.61
CA VAL A 411 -34.90 20.26 9.42
C VAL A 411 -34.47 20.53 10.85
N SER A 412 -33.72 19.62 11.49
CA SER A 412 -33.23 19.81 12.85
C SER A 412 -32.45 21.12 13.00
N VAL A 413 -31.56 21.46 12.06
CA VAL A 413 -30.82 22.74 12.10
C VAL A 413 -31.75 23.95 12.06
N CYS A 414 -32.73 23.96 11.15
CA CYS A 414 -33.68 25.08 11.02
C CYS A 414 -34.56 25.22 12.27
N GLU A 415 -35.06 24.11 12.80
CA GLU A 415 -35.87 24.08 14.02
C GLU A 415 -35.06 24.50 15.26
N ILE A 416 -33.79 24.09 15.37
CA ILE A 416 -32.87 24.52 16.44
C ILE A 416 -32.60 26.03 16.34
N ALA A 417 -32.44 26.57 15.12
CA ALA A 417 -32.18 27.99 14.92
C ALA A 417 -33.37 28.87 15.33
N GLY A 418 -34.61 28.37 15.16
CA GLY A 418 -35.86 29.03 15.55
C GLY A 418 -36.22 30.28 14.72
N ASN A 419 -35.35 30.72 13.82
CA ASN A 419 -35.53 31.82 12.89
C ASN A 419 -34.68 31.59 11.62
N ASN A 420 -34.70 32.54 10.68
CA ASN A 420 -33.94 32.50 9.43
C ASN A 420 -32.72 33.43 9.41
N ASP A 421 -32.34 34.00 10.56
CA ASP A 421 -31.31 35.04 10.63
C ASP A 421 -29.90 34.47 10.82
N GLY A 422 -28.94 34.98 10.05
CA GLY A 422 -27.51 34.80 10.33
C GLY A 422 -26.94 33.40 10.06
N TYR A 423 -27.56 32.60 9.18
CA TYR A 423 -27.01 31.35 8.64
C TYR A 423 -27.56 31.05 7.23
N GLU A 424 -26.99 30.05 6.56
CA GLU A 424 -27.54 29.47 5.31
C GLU A 424 -27.44 27.94 5.33
N VAL A 425 -28.13 27.30 4.39
CA VAL A 425 -27.91 25.88 4.05
C VAL A 425 -27.18 25.78 2.72
N GLN A 426 -26.50 24.66 2.49
CA GLN A 426 -25.80 24.41 1.23
C GLN A 426 -26.05 23.02 0.68
N ARG A 427 -25.98 22.91 -0.64
CA ARG A 427 -26.05 21.66 -1.39
C ARG A 427 -25.02 21.60 -2.49
N LEU A 428 -24.90 20.44 -3.10
CA LEU A 428 -24.13 20.24 -4.32
C LEU A 428 -24.99 20.48 -5.55
N HIS A 429 -24.37 20.93 -6.64
CA HIS A 429 -25.02 20.91 -7.94
C HIS A 429 -25.42 19.47 -8.33
N GLY A 430 -26.54 19.32 -9.01
CA GLY A 430 -27.08 18.01 -9.41
C GLY A 430 -27.65 17.13 -8.28
N MET A 431 -27.60 17.56 -7.01
CA MET A 431 -28.02 16.73 -5.88
C MET A 431 -28.86 17.51 -4.85
N GLY A 432 -29.96 16.90 -4.38
CA GLY A 432 -30.78 17.46 -3.30
C GLY A 432 -31.52 18.75 -3.64
N GLU A 433 -31.72 19.07 -4.93
CA GLU A 433 -32.36 20.30 -5.38
C GLU A 433 -33.81 20.43 -4.89
N SER A 434 -34.61 19.37 -5.03
CA SER A 434 -36.00 19.34 -4.56
C SER A 434 -36.10 19.52 -3.04
N LEU A 435 -35.21 18.87 -2.28
CA LEU A 435 -35.13 19.01 -0.82
C LEU A 435 -34.85 20.46 -0.43
N HIS A 436 -33.82 21.07 -1.01
CA HIS A 436 -33.42 22.43 -0.67
C HIS A 436 -34.46 23.48 -1.09
N LYS A 437 -35.20 23.24 -2.19
CA LYS A 437 -36.30 24.11 -2.60
C LYS A 437 -37.43 24.13 -1.57
N ILE A 438 -37.80 22.97 -1.02
CA ILE A 438 -38.81 22.88 0.04
C ILE A 438 -38.30 23.52 1.34
N ILE A 439 -37.05 23.23 1.74
CA ILE A 439 -36.44 23.83 2.94
C ILE A 439 -36.42 25.36 2.84
N THR A 440 -35.96 25.90 1.70
CA THR A 440 -35.93 27.35 1.43
C THR A 440 -37.32 27.97 1.50
N SER A 441 -38.31 27.33 0.88
CA SER A 441 -39.69 27.83 0.85
C SER A 441 -40.36 27.79 2.23
N ARG A 442 -40.07 26.74 3.03
CA ARG A 442 -40.68 26.53 4.34
C ARG A 442 -40.07 27.41 5.42
N TYR A 443 -38.75 27.55 5.45
CA TYR A 443 -38.03 28.26 6.51
C TYR A 443 -37.59 29.67 6.12
N GLY A 444 -37.71 30.06 4.84
CA GLY A 444 -37.32 31.40 4.38
C GLY A 444 -35.81 31.66 4.50
N ILE A 445 -34.99 30.62 4.35
CA ILE A 445 -33.51 30.65 4.47
C ILE A 445 -32.83 30.58 3.11
N LEU A 446 -31.58 31.06 3.01
CA LEU A 446 -30.81 30.95 1.77
C LEU A 446 -30.26 29.52 1.57
N SER A 447 -30.31 29.04 0.33
CA SER A 447 -29.66 27.80 -0.10
C SER A 447 -28.59 28.10 -1.15
N ARG A 448 -27.33 27.89 -0.80
CA ARG A 448 -26.19 28.07 -1.71
C ARG A 448 -25.81 26.75 -2.38
N VAL A 449 -25.57 26.80 -3.69
CA VAL A 449 -25.19 25.66 -4.51
C VAL A 449 -23.68 25.63 -4.70
N TYR A 450 -23.03 24.60 -4.20
CA TYR A 450 -21.64 24.29 -4.50
C TYR A 450 -21.55 23.70 -5.92
N ALA A 451 -20.97 24.47 -6.85
CA ALA A 451 -21.07 24.24 -8.28
C ALA A 451 -19.69 23.91 -8.90
N PRO A 452 -19.46 22.65 -9.32
CA PRO A 452 -18.20 22.25 -9.95
C PRO A 452 -18.02 22.86 -11.35
N VAL A 453 -16.89 23.53 -11.56
CA VAL A 453 -16.54 24.22 -12.81
C VAL A 453 -15.17 23.75 -13.29
N GLY A 454 -15.11 23.17 -14.48
CA GLY A 454 -13.86 22.70 -15.07
C GLY A 454 -14.08 21.72 -16.22
N SER A 455 -12.99 21.27 -16.83
CA SER A 455 -13.09 20.38 -17.97
C SER A 455 -13.61 18.99 -17.58
N HIS A 456 -14.21 18.30 -18.55
CA HIS A 456 -14.63 16.90 -18.36
C HIS A 456 -13.47 15.98 -17.95
N LYS A 457 -12.21 16.25 -18.35
CA LYS A 457 -11.02 15.47 -17.95
C LYS A 457 -10.71 15.66 -16.45
N GLU A 458 -10.82 16.89 -15.95
CA GLU A 458 -10.55 17.25 -14.55
C GLU A 458 -11.65 16.76 -13.59
N LEU A 459 -12.90 16.68 -14.05
CA LEU A 459 -14.02 16.16 -13.26
C LEU A 459 -13.86 14.69 -12.86
N LEU A 460 -13.25 13.86 -13.70
CA LEU A 460 -13.40 12.40 -13.59
C LEU A 460 -12.70 11.80 -12.36
N ALA A 461 -11.57 12.36 -11.94
CA ALA A 461 -10.90 11.97 -10.70
C ALA A 461 -11.74 12.31 -9.46
N TYR A 462 -12.47 13.42 -9.52
CA TYR A 462 -13.35 13.92 -8.47
C TYR A 462 -14.72 13.23 -8.43
N LEU A 463 -15.19 12.76 -9.58
CA LEU A 463 -16.52 12.18 -9.78
C LEU A 463 -16.76 10.95 -8.90
N MET A 464 -15.74 10.10 -8.74
CA MET A 464 -15.86 8.90 -7.91
C MET A 464 -16.12 9.23 -6.46
N ARG A 465 -15.32 10.12 -5.85
CA ARG A 465 -15.52 10.57 -4.46
C ARG A 465 -16.91 11.16 -4.27
N ARG A 466 -17.39 11.92 -5.26
CA ARG A 466 -18.72 12.54 -5.28
C ARG A 466 -19.87 11.51 -5.35
N LEU A 467 -19.70 10.48 -6.17
CA LEU A 467 -20.63 9.35 -6.28
C LEU A 467 -20.67 8.57 -4.97
N LEU A 468 -19.52 8.33 -4.33
CA LEU A 468 -19.43 7.59 -3.08
C LEU A 468 -20.08 8.33 -1.90
N GLU A 469 -19.88 9.64 -1.80
CA GLU A 469 -20.47 10.49 -0.76
C GLU A 469 -22.00 10.33 -0.68
N ASN A 470 -22.66 10.12 -1.83
CA ASN A 470 -24.11 10.13 -1.92
C ASN A 470 -24.74 8.80 -2.35
N GLY A 471 -23.94 7.84 -2.82
CA GLY A 471 -24.39 6.53 -3.27
C GLY A 471 -24.01 5.36 -2.36
N ALA A 472 -23.35 5.61 -1.22
CA ALA A 472 -23.17 4.61 -0.17
C ALA A 472 -24.52 4.05 0.32
N ASN A 473 -24.56 2.81 0.81
CA ASN A 473 -25.79 2.21 1.35
C ASN A 473 -26.29 2.95 2.61
N SER A 474 -25.43 3.68 3.30
CA SER A 474 -25.82 4.53 4.43
C SER A 474 -26.25 5.95 4.04
N SER A 475 -26.18 6.30 2.74
CA SER A 475 -26.52 7.63 2.23
C SER A 475 -28.04 7.87 2.24
N PHE A 476 -28.43 9.06 2.68
CA PHE A 476 -29.83 9.48 2.71
C PHE A 476 -30.44 9.59 1.31
N ILE A 477 -29.68 10.10 0.33
CA ILE A 477 -30.19 10.30 -1.04
C ILE A 477 -30.52 8.97 -1.71
N ASN A 478 -29.69 7.94 -1.49
CA ASN A 478 -29.93 6.59 -2.00
C ASN A 478 -31.29 6.03 -1.51
N HIS A 479 -31.67 6.32 -0.27
CA HIS A 479 -32.91 5.81 0.33
C HIS A 479 -34.13 6.73 0.18
N LEU A 480 -33.94 8.01 -0.17
CA LEU A 480 -35.01 9.02 -0.14
C LEU A 480 -36.21 8.62 -1.01
N PHE A 481 -35.96 8.11 -2.21
CA PHE A 481 -36.99 7.77 -3.19
C PHE A 481 -37.29 6.26 -3.28
N ASP A 482 -36.69 5.46 -2.40
CA ASP A 482 -37.04 4.05 -2.27
C ASP A 482 -38.38 3.92 -1.54
N GLU A 483 -39.43 3.55 -2.30
CA GLU A 483 -40.79 3.35 -1.79
C GLU A 483 -40.88 2.20 -0.77
N SER A 484 -39.91 1.28 -0.73
CA SER A 484 -39.85 0.20 0.28
C SER A 484 -39.46 0.70 1.68
N ILE A 485 -38.80 1.85 1.78
CA ILE A 485 -38.36 2.46 3.03
C ILE A 485 -39.40 3.47 3.50
N LYS A 486 -39.90 3.29 4.73
CA LYS A 486 -40.89 4.21 5.32
C LYS A 486 -40.27 5.58 5.65
N PRO A 487 -40.95 6.71 5.41
CA PRO A 487 -40.46 8.06 5.75
C PRO A 487 -39.95 8.21 7.20
N GLU A 488 -40.62 7.60 8.17
CA GLU A 488 -40.23 7.63 9.59
C GLU A 488 -38.87 6.98 9.84
N THR A 489 -38.46 6.03 8.99
CA THR A 489 -37.16 5.35 9.07
C THR A 489 -36.03 6.27 8.64
N LEU A 490 -36.32 7.24 7.76
CA LEU A 490 -35.37 8.25 7.30
C LEU A 490 -35.32 9.47 8.22
N ALA A 491 -36.40 9.72 8.95
CA ALA A 491 -36.55 10.77 9.96
C ALA A 491 -36.13 10.32 11.38
N LYS A 492 -35.26 9.32 11.52
CA LYS A 492 -34.88 8.76 12.83
C LYS A 492 -34.23 9.81 13.74
N ASP A 493 -34.63 9.78 15.02
CA ASP A 493 -33.98 10.50 16.10
C ASP A 493 -32.56 9.95 16.36
N VAL A 494 -31.58 10.61 15.74
CA VAL A 494 -30.15 10.29 15.87
C VAL A 494 -29.66 10.45 17.30
N PHE A 495 -30.18 11.42 18.06
CA PHE A 495 -29.74 11.65 19.44
C PHE A 495 -30.07 10.44 20.32
N SER A 496 -31.32 9.97 20.27
CA SER A 496 -31.72 8.77 21.02
C SER A 496 -31.03 7.51 20.51
N GLN A 497 -30.71 7.42 19.21
CA GLN A 497 -29.96 6.29 18.67
C GLN A 497 -28.57 6.20 19.31
N VAL A 498 -27.82 7.30 19.35
CA VAL A 498 -26.46 7.34 19.92
C VAL A 498 -26.48 7.19 21.45
N GLU A 499 -27.49 7.74 22.11
CA GLU A 499 -27.68 7.63 23.56
C GLU A 499 -27.89 6.17 23.99
N LYS A 500 -28.72 5.41 23.27
CA LYS A 500 -29.06 4.01 23.56
C LYS A 500 -28.08 2.98 23.01
N ASP A 501 -27.13 3.38 22.18
CA ASP A 501 -26.15 2.46 21.58
C ASP A 501 -25.03 2.13 22.58
N ASP A 502 -25.05 0.92 23.15
CA ASP A 502 -23.99 0.47 24.07
C ASP A 502 -22.65 0.24 23.37
N THR A 503 -22.67 -0.01 22.05
CA THR A 503 -21.47 -0.23 21.25
C THR A 503 -21.00 1.08 20.62
N LYS A 504 -20.23 1.91 21.33
CA LYS A 504 -19.91 3.27 20.83
C LYS A 504 -19.16 3.32 19.48
N SER A 505 -18.42 2.27 19.10
CA SER A 505 -17.71 2.16 17.82
C SER A 505 -18.21 0.99 16.96
N HIS A 506 -17.88 1.00 15.67
CA HIS A 506 -18.34 0.00 14.70
C HIS A 506 -17.63 -1.36 14.87
N THR A 507 -18.40 -2.43 15.13
CA THR A 507 -17.84 -3.74 15.51
C THR A 507 -17.06 -4.46 14.40
N LYS A 508 -17.34 -4.16 13.12
CA LYS A 508 -16.61 -4.74 11.98
C LYS A 508 -15.36 -3.95 11.58
N ILE A 509 -15.08 -2.81 12.22
CA ILE A 509 -13.89 -1.99 11.94
C ILE A 509 -12.93 -2.18 13.12
N PRO A 510 -11.98 -3.13 13.04
CA PRO A 510 -11.02 -3.35 14.11
C PRO A 510 -10.15 -2.10 14.30
N LEU A 511 -9.69 -1.80 15.51
CA LEU A 511 -8.72 -0.72 15.72
C LEU A 511 -7.39 -1.02 14.99
N PRO A 512 -6.58 -0.01 14.63
CA PRO A 512 -5.29 -0.23 13.96
C PRO A 512 -4.37 -1.26 14.66
N LYS A 513 -4.36 -1.27 15.99
CA LYS A 513 -3.61 -2.26 16.81
C LYS A 513 -4.11 -3.70 16.67
N ASP A 514 -5.37 -3.89 16.27
CA ASP A 514 -6.11 -5.15 16.28
C ASP A 514 -6.33 -5.74 14.86
N ILE A 515 -5.88 -5.08 13.79
CA ILE A 515 -6.11 -5.55 12.40
C ILE A 515 -5.53 -6.95 12.11
N TYR A 516 -4.53 -7.38 12.87
CA TYR A 516 -3.89 -8.70 12.75
C TYR A 516 -4.22 -9.64 13.92
N LYS A 517 -5.20 -9.30 14.78
CA LYS A 517 -5.46 -9.97 16.08
C LYS A 517 -5.74 -11.48 15.99
N SER A 518 -6.12 -11.99 14.82
CA SER A 518 -6.23 -13.43 14.55
C SER A 518 -4.90 -14.18 14.68
N ILE A 519 -3.78 -13.46 14.54
CA ILE A 519 -2.41 -13.99 14.65
C ILE A 519 -1.64 -13.25 15.76
N ARG A 520 -1.66 -11.91 15.78
CA ARG A 520 -0.81 -11.08 16.66
C ARG A 520 -1.38 -9.66 16.82
N GLN A 521 -0.85 -8.88 17.76
CA GLN A 521 -1.06 -7.43 17.76
C GLN A 521 -0.19 -6.73 16.70
N ASN A 522 -0.70 -5.62 16.15
CA ASN A 522 0.03 -4.78 15.19
C ASN A 522 1.05 -3.88 15.90
N SER A 523 2.12 -3.49 15.20
CA SER A 523 3.11 -2.52 15.67
C SER A 523 2.55 -1.09 15.70
N LYS A 524 2.99 -0.28 16.67
CA LYS A 524 2.59 1.14 16.79
C LYS A 524 3.50 2.06 15.96
N GLY A 525 2.92 2.98 15.20
CA GLY A 525 3.66 4.02 14.46
C GLY A 525 3.89 5.32 15.23
N ILE A 526 4.43 6.30 14.51
CA ILE A 526 4.49 7.72 14.89
C ILE A 526 3.91 8.52 13.74
N LEU A 527 2.93 9.37 14.02
CA LEU A 527 2.26 10.19 13.01
C LEU A 527 3.09 11.47 12.81
N LEU A 528 3.99 11.44 11.83
CA LEU A 528 4.86 12.56 11.48
C LEU A 528 4.12 13.77 10.91
N SER A 529 2.81 13.64 10.67
CA SER A 529 1.92 14.73 10.26
C SER A 529 1.31 15.52 11.42
N GLU A 530 1.57 15.13 12.67
CA GLU A 530 0.91 15.71 13.84
C GLU A 530 1.93 16.38 14.78
N GLN A 531 1.71 17.65 15.10
CA GLN A 531 2.64 18.46 15.90
C GLN A 531 2.95 17.84 17.27
N ASN A 532 1.95 17.33 17.99
CA ASN A 532 2.14 16.73 19.31
C ASN A 532 3.06 15.49 19.26
N GLU A 533 2.90 14.65 18.25
CA GLU A 533 3.71 13.44 18.06
C GLU A 533 5.15 13.81 17.66
N VAL A 534 5.32 14.83 16.81
CA VAL A 534 6.63 15.34 16.41
C VAL A 534 7.34 16.04 17.57
N ASP A 535 6.64 16.82 18.39
CA ASP A 535 7.21 17.44 19.60
C ASP A 535 7.66 16.38 20.60
N LEU A 536 6.86 15.33 20.79
CA LEU A 536 7.21 14.20 21.64
C LEU A 536 8.41 13.43 21.08
N LEU A 537 8.46 13.21 19.77
CA LEU A 537 9.59 12.59 19.08
C LEU A 537 10.87 13.40 19.31
N TYR A 538 10.85 14.71 19.01
CA TYR A 538 11.99 15.60 19.18
C TYR A 538 12.50 15.64 20.62
N LYS A 539 11.58 15.72 21.59
CA LYS A 539 11.93 15.68 23.02
C LYS A 539 12.61 14.37 23.40
N ASN A 540 12.10 13.22 22.97
CA ASN A 540 12.64 11.92 23.38
C ASN A 540 13.91 11.51 22.62
N GLN A 541 14.14 12.07 21.43
CA GLN A 541 15.33 11.76 20.63
C GLN A 541 16.53 12.68 20.90
N GLU A 542 16.31 13.86 21.50
CA GLU A 542 17.32 14.92 21.61
C GLU A 542 18.65 14.42 22.19
N HIS A 543 18.58 13.62 23.26
CA HIS A 543 19.76 13.04 23.89
C HIS A 543 20.52 12.08 22.96
N TRP A 544 19.78 11.25 22.20
CA TRP A 544 20.34 10.26 21.29
C TRP A 544 21.00 10.88 20.06
N LEU A 545 20.51 12.02 19.58
CA LEU A 545 21.08 12.72 18.43
C LEU A 545 22.54 13.16 18.62
N LYS A 546 23.00 13.24 19.87
CA LYS A 546 24.39 13.59 20.23
C LYS A 546 25.16 12.42 20.84
N ASN A 547 24.53 11.26 20.98
CA ASN A 547 25.14 10.12 21.63
C ASN A 547 26.18 9.46 20.71
N GLU A 548 27.27 8.96 21.29
CA GLU A 548 28.25 8.12 20.58
C GLU A 548 28.17 6.69 21.14
N TRP A 549 27.70 5.75 20.33
CA TRP A 549 27.54 4.37 20.79
C TRP A 549 28.87 3.61 20.75
N GLN A 550 29.06 2.72 21.72
CA GLN A 550 30.19 1.80 21.78
C GLN A 550 29.65 0.39 21.65
N ALA A 551 30.05 -0.30 20.58
CA ALA A 551 29.62 -1.68 20.32
C ALA A 551 30.81 -2.64 20.33
N GLN A 552 30.58 -3.82 20.86
CA GLN A 552 31.52 -4.94 20.77
C GLN A 552 30.74 -6.22 20.54
N SER A 553 31.43 -7.25 20.05
CA SER A 553 30.80 -8.57 19.90
C SER A 553 30.29 -9.07 21.26
N ILE A 554 29.09 -9.67 21.27
CA ILE A 554 28.46 -10.23 22.47
C ILE A 554 28.51 -11.75 22.34
N ILE A 555 29.52 -12.35 22.97
CA ILE A 555 29.86 -13.77 22.82
C ILE A 555 29.88 -14.41 24.21
N ASP A 556 29.43 -15.66 24.32
CA ASP A 556 29.51 -16.48 25.54
C ASP A 556 30.96 -16.95 25.77
N SER A 557 31.83 -16.00 26.11
CA SER A 557 33.28 -16.20 26.23
C SER A 557 33.80 -15.71 27.59
N ASN A 558 34.75 -16.47 28.16
CA ASN A 558 35.52 -16.06 29.34
C ASN A 558 36.80 -15.29 28.95
N ASN A 559 37.15 -15.25 27.66
CA ASN A 559 38.33 -14.60 27.14
C ASN A 559 37.96 -13.21 26.60
N LEU A 560 38.36 -12.18 27.34
CA LEU A 560 38.17 -10.79 26.92
C LEU A 560 39.01 -10.40 25.70
N GLY A 561 40.02 -11.22 25.34
CA GLY A 561 40.94 -10.97 24.22
C GLY A 561 41.77 -9.69 24.40
N GLU A 562 42.82 -9.53 23.59
CA GLU A 562 43.34 -8.18 23.34
C GLU A 562 42.33 -7.48 22.42
N PHE A 563 41.78 -6.36 22.86
CA PHE A 563 40.80 -5.62 22.04
C PHE A 563 41.46 -5.26 20.71
N ASN A 564 40.90 -5.77 19.61
CA ASN A 564 41.26 -5.34 18.26
C ASN A 564 41.09 -3.83 18.13
N GLN A 565 41.77 -3.25 17.15
CA GLN A 565 41.63 -1.84 16.75
C GLN A 565 40.16 -1.42 16.68
N GLN A 566 39.81 -0.37 17.41
CA GLN A 566 38.48 0.25 17.42
C GLN A 566 38.21 0.86 16.04
N ASN A 567 37.05 0.55 15.45
CA ASN A 567 36.64 1.05 14.14
C ASN A 567 35.54 2.09 14.31
N ASP A 568 35.71 3.26 13.72
CA ASP A 568 34.73 4.33 13.79
C ASP A 568 33.56 4.07 12.83
N THR A 569 32.35 4.35 13.32
CA THR A 569 31.13 4.36 12.52
C THR A 569 30.74 5.81 12.28
N LEU A 570 30.77 6.23 11.01
CA LEU A 570 30.47 7.60 10.59
C LEU A 570 29.06 7.67 10.00
N ASN A 571 28.43 8.84 10.13
CA ASN A 571 27.12 9.08 9.56
C ASN A 571 27.23 9.27 8.04
N PRO A 572 26.51 8.50 7.20
CA PRO A 572 26.60 8.64 5.74
C PRO A 572 26.05 10.00 5.25
N ALA A 573 25.23 10.69 6.03
CA ALA A 573 24.66 12.00 5.70
C ALA A 573 25.60 13.17 6.02
N ASP A 574 26.53 12.96 6.94
CA ASP A 574 27.50 13.96 7.41
C ASP A 574 28.73 13.21 7.94
N THR A 575 29.79 13.14 7.14
CA THR A 575 30.98 12.36 7.49
C THR A 575 31.77 12.92 8.67
N SER A 576 31.44 14.13 9.13
CA SER A 576 31.98 14.72 10.36
C SER A 576 31.25 14.24 11.63
N ASP A 577 30.02 13.73 11.49
CA ASP A 577 29.24 13.16 12.59
C ASP A 577 29.68 11.71 12.87
N LYS A 578 30.46 11.53 13.93
CA LYS A 578 30.80 10.22 14.46
C LYS A 578 29.60 9.65 15.23
N VAL A 579 29.01 8.59 14.70
CA VAL A 579 27.89 7.88 15.33
C VAL A 579 28.38 7.07 16.52
N GLY A 580 29.58 6.50 16.43
CA GLY A 580 30.15 5.71 17.49
C GLY A 580 31.34 4.89 17.01
N SER A 581 31.58 3.78 17.68
CA SER A 581 32.68 2.89 17.31
C SER A 581 32.43 1.44 17.71
N THR A 582 33.11 0.56 17.00
CA THR A 582 32.90 -0.89 17.07
C THR A 582 34.20 -1.66 17.24
N ILE A 583 34.15 -2.68 18.09
CA ILE A 583 35.24 -3.64 18.27
C ILE A 583 34.84 -4.97 17.63
N TYR A 584 35.61 -5.39 16.64
CA TYR A 584 35.37 -6.60 15.89
C TYR A 584 35.86 -7.85 16.63
N ALA A 585 35.12 -8.95 16.44
CA ALA A 585 35.47 -10.24 17.01
C ALA A 585 36.84 -10.71 16.52
N SER A 586 37.68 -11.16 17.45
CA SER A 586 38.91 -11.87 17.12
C SER A 586 38.62 -13.30 16.69
N LYS A 587 39.56 -13.94 15.98
CA LYS A 587 39.42 -15.35 15.58
C LYS A 587 39.16 -16.29 16.77
N VAL A 588 39.86 -16.08 17.89
CA VAL A 588 39.68 -16.88 19.12
C VAL A 588 38.25 -16.77 19.65
N GLN A 589 37.69 -15.56 19.66
CA GLN A 589 36.31 -15.34 20.05
C GLN A 589 35.31 -16.01 19.10
N LEU A 590 35.59 -16.03 17.79
CA LEU A 590 34.74 -16.74 16.82
C LEU A 590 34.76 -18.26 17.03
N ASP A 591 35.92 -18.83 17.32
CA ASP A 591 36.07 -20.26 17.64
C ASP A 591 35.27 -20.64 18.89
N GLU A 592 35.38 -19.84 19.94
CA GLU A 592 34.59 -20.02 21.15
C GLU A 592 33.09 -19.83 20.90
N CYS A 593 32.71 -18.81 20.13
CA CYS A 593 31.31 -18.55 19.78
C CYS A 593 30.65 -19.76 19.13
N LEU A 594 31.31 -20.35 18.12
CA LEU A 594 30.83 -21.54 17.42
C LEU A 594 30.74 -22.76 18.35
N SER A 595 31.78 -23.02 19.15
CA SER A 595 31.81 -24.13 20.11
C SER A 595 30.69 -24.02 21.16
N ARG A 596 30.51 -22.82 21.72
CA ARG A 596 29.50 -22.52 22.74
C ARG A 596 28.09 -22.61 22.18
N ALA A 597 27.86 -22.10 20.98
CA ALA A 597 26.58 -22.24 20.29
C ALA A 597 26.20 -23.73 20.08
N LYS A 598 27.17 -24.54 19.64
CA LYS A 598 26.96 -25.98 19.46
C LYS A 598 26.67 -26.68 20.79
N ASN A 599 27.40 -26.35 21.84
CA ASN A 599 27.17 -26.90 23.19
C ASN A 599 25.80 -26.50 23.74
N ALA A 600 25.37 -25.25 23.55
CA ALA A 600 24.06 -24.77 23.98
C ALA A 600 22.91 -25.49 23.26
N PHE A 601 23.08 -25.81 21.97
CA PHE A 601 22.10 -26.62 21.25
C PHE A 601 22.08 -28.08 21.74
N ASN A 602 23.26 -28.70 21.90
CA ASN A 602 23.41 -30.10 22.33
C ASN A 602 22.93 -30.34 23.77
N GLY A 603 23.00 -29.32 24.64
CA GLY A 603 22.49 -29.37 26.02
C GLY A 603 20.97 -29.57 26.14
N LYS A 604 20.27 -29.69 25.00
CA LYS A 604 18.82 -29.67 24.78
C LYS A 604 18.24 -28.28 25.14
N PRO A 605 17.79 -27.52 24.13
CA PRO A 605 17.61 -26.10 24.28
C PRO A 605 16.55 -25.73 25.32
N ASN A 606 16.80 -24.57 25.92
CA ASN A 606 15.90 -23.80 26.76
C ASN A 606 14.43 -23.95 26.35
N ASN A 607 13.55 -23.99 27.36
CA ASN A 607 12.10 -24.04 27.21
C ASN A 607 11.63 -23.17 26.03
N GLN A 608 11.24 -23.78 24.89
CA GLN A 608 10.88 -23.06 23.67
C GLN A 608 9.78 -22.03 23.96
N GLY A 609 8.84 -22.35 24.87
CA GLY A 609 7.83 -21.40 25.34
C GLY A 609 8.40 -20.15 26.01
N GLN A 610 9.56 -20.24 26.68
CA GLN A 610 10.27 -19.07 27.21
C GLN A 610 10.89 -18.23 26.10
N ILE A 611 11.54 -18.85 25.11
CA ILE A 611 12.09 -18.12 23.94
C ILE A 611 11.00 -17.35 23.22
N LEU A 612 9.85 -17.98 22.95
CA LEU A 612 8.72 -17.30 22.27
C LEU A 612 8.17 -16.12 23.10
N LYS A 613 8.06 -16.28 24.43
CA LYS A 613 7.69 -15.16 25.33
C LYS A 613 8.75 -14.05 25.35
N SER A 614 10.02 -14.40 25.24
CA SER A 614 11.12 -13.44 25.15
C SER A 614 11.12 -12.69 23.81
N LEU A 615 10.77 -13.32 22.69
CA LEU A 615 10.57 -12.61 21.42
C LEU A 615 9.44 -11.58 21.52
N ASP A 616 8.30 -11.95 22.10
CA ASP A 616 7.19 -11.00 22.33
C ASP A 616 7.58 -9.87 23.29
N ARG A 617 8.34 -10.17 24.35
CA ARG A 617 8.90 -9.15 25.26
C ARG A 617 9.90 -8.23 24.53
N ALA A 618 10.73 -8.77 23.65
CA ALA A 618 11.66 -7.97 22.84
C ALA A 618 10.90 -7.00 21.93
N ALA A 619 9.75 -7.40 21.38
CA ALA A 619 8.90 -6.51 20.58
C ALA A 619 8.44 -5.29 21.41
N ASN A 620 8.02 -5.51 22.66
CA ASN A 620 7.65 -4.43 23.57
C ASN A 620 8.85 -3.56 23.97
N LEU A 621 10.04 -4.15 24.12
CA LEU A 621 11.28 -3.40 24.36
C LEU A 621 11.68 -2.54 23.16
N TYR A 622 11.47 -3.01 21.93
CA TYR A 622 11.74 -2.21 20.73
C TYR A 622 10.78 -1.02 20.65
N GLU A 623 9.48 -1.21 20.92
CA GLU A 623 8.52 -0.10 20.98
C GLU A 623 8.87 0.90 22.11
N LYS A 624 9.32 0.41 23.27
CA LYS A 624 9.76 1.25 24.40
C LYS A 624 11.01 2.07 24.08
N ASN A 625 11.95 1.52 23.31
CA ASN A 625 13.21 2.16 22.94
C ASN A 625 13.20 2.73 21.49
N LYS A 626 12.03 2.90 20.88
CA LYS A 626 11.89 3.25 19.46
C LYS A 626 12.64 4.51 19.06
N TYR A 627 12.68 5.54 19.91
CA TYR A 627 13.36 6.80 19.59
C TYR A 627 14.88 6.63 19.47
N GLU A 628 15.49 5.79 20.32
CA GLU A 628 16.91 5.46 20.21
C GLU A 628 17.18 4.66 18.92
N LEU A 629 16.36 3.65 18.65
CA LEU A 629 16.49 2.80 17.46
C LEU A 629 16.29 3.60 16.16
N MET A 630 15.35 4.55 16.16
CA MET A 630 15.14 5.46 15.04
C MET A 630 16.36 6.35 14.81
N VAL A 631 16.91 6.97 15.86
CA VAL A 631 18.11 7.81 15.71
C VAL A 631 19.29 7.00 15.20
N LEU A 632 19.48 5.77 15.68
CA LEU A 632 20.49 4.86 15.13
C LEU A 632 20.22 4.57 13.64
N ALA A 633 18.99 4.25 13.24
CA ALA A 633 18.67 4.00 11.83
C ALA A 633 18.91 5.25 10.95
N MET A 634 18.64 6.45 11.47
CA MET A 634 18.87 7.70 10.76
C MET A 634 20.36 8.06 10.65
N ARG A 635 21.09 8.03 11.77
CA ARG A 635 22.51 8.43 11.82
C ARG A 635 23.46 7.37 11.30
N GLU A 636 23.17 6.09 11.53
CA GLU A 636 24.05 4.99 11.09
C GLU A 636 23.75 4.55 9.65
N ALA A 637 22.48 4.48 9.26
CA ALA A 637 22.06 3.96 7.95
C ALA A 637 21.48 5.02 7.00
N GLY A 638 21.42 6.29 7.40
CA GLY A 638 20.97 7.38 6.54
C GLY A 638 19.47 7.39 6.26
N LYS A 639 18.65 6.75 7.10
CA LYS A 639 17.19 6.67 6.90
C LYS A 639 16.47 7.95 7.26
N THR A 640 15.43 8.30 6.49
CA THR A 640 14.49 9.38 6.84
C THR A 640 13.65 9.00 8.07
N TYR A 641 12.97 9.97 8.68
CA TYR A 641 12.08 9.68 9.82
C TYR A 641 11.02 8.62 9.51
N GLN A 642 10.38 8.69 8.34
CA GLN A 642 9.36 7.71 7.97
C GLN A 642 9.97 6.32 7.78
N ASP A 643 11.11 6.24 7.09
CA ASP A 643 11.83 4.97 6.89
C ASP A 643 12.29 4.34 8.22
N ALA A 644 12.67 5.17 9.20
CA ALA A 644 13.07 4.73 10.54
C ALA A 644 11.88 4.24 11.38
N VAL A 645 10.72 4.90 11.29
CA VAL A 645 9.46 4.43 11.90
C VAL A 645 9.07 3.07 11.32
N ASP A 646 9.08 2.95 10.00
CA ASP A 646 8.67 1.73 9.30
C ASP A 646 9.60 0.55 9.65
N GLU A 647 10.90 0.79 9.76
CA GLU A 647 11.88 -0.23 10.14
C GLU A 647 11.68 -0.76 11.57
N VAL A 648 11.44 0.13 12.55
CA VAL A 648 11.17 -0.31 13.93
C VAL A 648 9.88 -1.14 13.98
N ARG A 649 8.85 -0.70 13.24
CA ARG A 649 7.58 -1.43 13.14
C ARG A 649 7.74 -2.82 12.54
N GLU A 650 8.47 -2.92 11.43
CA GLU A 650 8.72 -4.20 10.76
C GLU A 650 9.50 -5.18 11.69
N ALA A 651 10.48 -4.68 12.44
CA ALA A 651 11.22 -5.49 13.43
C ALA A 651 10.31 -6.02 14.55
N VAL A 652 9.44 -5.16 15.09
CA VAL A 652 8.42 -5.52 16.09
C VAL A 652 7.45 -6.55 15.52
N ASP A 653 7.03 -6.38 14.27
CA ASP A 653 6.11 -7.28 13.61
C ASP A 653 6.72 -8.67 13.38
N PHE A 654 7.99 -8.78 13.00
CA PHE A 654 8.70 -10.07 12.90
C PHE A 654 8.75 -10.81 14.23
N LEU A 655 9.09 -10.12 15.32
CA LEU A 655 9.16 -10.70 16.66
C LEU A 655 7.80 -11.27 17.09
N ARG A 656 6.74 -10.46 16.98
CA ARG A 656 5.38 -10.87 17.33
C ARG A 656 4.86 -11.98 16.42
N TYR A 657 5.14 -11.90 15.11
CA TYR A 657 4.66 -12.88 14.13
C TYR A 657 5.26 -14.26 14.36
N TYR A 658 6.59 -14.37 14.43
CA TYR A 658 7.23 -15.67 14.60
C TYR A 658 6.96 -16.29 15.98
N ALA A 659 6.85 -15.47 17.03
CA ALA A 659 6.40 -15.92 18.34
C ALA A 659 5.00 -16.55 18.27
N ALA A 660 4.08 -15.95 17.51
CA ALA A 660 2.70 -16.40 17.39
C ALA A 660 2.51 -17.63 16.48
N ILE A 661 3.27 -17.73 15.38
CA ILE A 661 3.11 -18.85 14.43
C ILE A 661 3.89 -20.10 14.83
N SER A 662 4.98 -19.97 15.59
CA SER A 662 5.83 -21.10 15.97
C SER A 662 5.07 -22.26 16.63
N PRO A 663 4.16 -22.04 17.60
CA PRO A 663 3.40 -23.13 18.21
C PRO A 663 2.52 -23.91 17.23
N LYS A 664 2.18 -23.34 16.08
CA LYS A 664 1.39 -24.00 15.03
C LYS A 664 2.25 -24.83 14.07
N VAL A 665 3.50 -24.40 13.83
CA VAL A 665 4.39 -24.97 12.80
C VAL A 665 5.41 -25.95 13.39
N MET A 666 5.91 -25.70 14.60
CA MET A 666 7.03 -26.45 15.16
C MET A 666 6.60 -27.73 15.90
N PRO A 667 5.87 -27.68 17.04
CA PRO A 667 5.71 -28.86 17.89
C PRO A 667 4.88 -29.95 17.20
N GLY A 668 5.29 -31.21 17.34
CA GLY A 668 4.53 -32.39 16.89
C GLY A 668 4.63 -32.70 15.38
N SER A 669 5.39 -31.91 14.61
CA SER A 669 5.62 -32.19 13.19
C SER A 669 7.02 -31.84 12.70
N ARG A 670 7.72 -30.90 13.35
CA ARG A 670 9.06 -30.43 12.94
C ARG A 670 10.00 -30.28 14.13
N GLU A 671 11.30 -30.30 13.86
CA GLU A 671 12.37 -30.04 14.84
C GLU A 671 13.41 -29.05 14.31
N ALA A 672 14.11 -28.39 15.25
CA ALA A 672 15.20 -27.47 14.95
C ALA A 672 16.38 -28.18 14.26
N LEU A 673 17.14 -27.46 13.43
CA LEU A 673 18.30 -28.03 12.74
C LEU A 673 19.60 -27.92 13.56
N GLY A 674 19.77 -26.88 14.37
CA GLY A 674 20.97 -26.69 15.18
C GLY A 674 21.41 -25.24 15.33
N VAL A 675 22.65 -24.95 14.92
CA VAL A 675 23.22 -23.60 14.99
C VAL A 675 23.03 -22.91 13.65
N PHE A 676 22.39 -21.74 13.66
CA PHE A 676 22.22 -20.88 12.49
C PHE A 676 23.11 -19.64 12.58
N VAL A 677 23.76 -19.32 11.46
CA VAL A 677 24.44 -18.02 11.28
C VAL A 677 23.50 -17.09 10.52
N CYS A 678 23.06 -16.00 11.14
CA CYS A 678 22.21 -14.99 10.52
C CYS A 678 23.07 -13.81 10.05
N ILE A 679 23.18 -13.60 8.74
CA ILE A 679 23.94 -12.53 8.11
C ILE A 679 22.98 -11.54 7.47
N SER A 680 22.90 -10.33 8.04
CA SER A 680 21.93 -9.31 7.65
C SER A 680 22.57 -8.12 6.90
N PRO A 681 21.80 -7.40 6.07
CA PRO A 681 22.29 -6.31 5.25
C PRO A 681 22.24 -4.97 6.01
N TRP A 682 22.84 -3.94 5.41
CA TRP A 682 22.88 -2.58 5.97
C TRP A 682 21.63 -1.74 5.68
N ASN A 683 20.79 -2.14 4.72
CA ASN A 683 19.68 -1.30 4.25
C ASN A 683 18.39 -1.48 5.07
N PHE A 684 18.26 -2.60 5.77
CA PHE A 684 17.27 -2.84 6.84
C PHE A 684 18.01 -3.41 8.05
N PRO A 685 18.86 -2.58 8.68
CA PRO A 685 19.82 -3.04 9.67
C PRO A 685 19.19 -3.50 10.98
N LEU A 686 17.94 -3.12 11.25
CA LEU A 686 17.15 -3.61 12.38
C LEU A 686 16.12 -4.65 11.91
N ALA A 687 15.29 -4.34 10.92
CA ALA A 687 14.14 -5.20 10.58
C ALA A 687 14.55 -6.59 10.07
N ILE A 688 15.42 -6.66 9.06
CA ILE A 688 15.87 -7.95 8.49
C ILE A 688 16.78 -8.69 9.47
N PHE A 689 17.65 -7.96 10.19
CA PHE A 689 18.45 -8.53 11.28
C PHE A 689 17.57 -9.25 12.30
N THR A 690 16.59 -8.55 12.85
CA THR A 690 15.66 -9.09 13.83
C THR A 690 14.80 -10.20 13.23
N GLY A 691 14.35 -10.08 11.99
CA GLY A 691 13.55 -11.09 11.29
C GLY A 691 14.26 -12.44 11.14
N GLN A 692 15.50 -12.44 10.67
CA GLN A 692 16.31 -13.66 10.55
C GLN A 692 16.55 -14.31 11.92
N VAL A 693 16.96 -13.51 12.90
CA VAL A 693 17.24 -13.98 14.28
C VAL A 693 15.98 -14.56 14.91
N ALA A 694 14.86 -13.85 14.83
CA ALA A 694 13.59 -14.27 15.43
C ALA A 694 13.05 -15.55 14.79
N ALA A 695 13.14 -15.71 13.46
CA ALA A 695 12.71 -16.92 12.78
C ALA A 695 13.51 -18.15 13.23
N ALA A 696 14.85 -18.03 13.28
CA ALA A 696 15.73 -19.11 13.69
C ALA A 696 15.49 -19.52 15.16
N LEU A 697 15.40 -18.54 16.07
CA LEU A 697 15.10 -18.76 17.49
C LEU A 697 13.70 -19.37 17.69
N ALA A 698 12.68 -18.88 16.97
CA ALA A 698 11.32 -19.41 17.05
C ALA A 698 11.26 -20.88 16.60
N ALA A 699 12.02 -21.24 15.56
CA ALA A 699 12.21 -22.62 15.14
C ALA A 699 13.06 -23.49 16.09
N GLY A 700 13.53 -22.94 17.23
CA GLY A 700 14.25 -23.67 18.26
C GLY A 700 15.76 -23.79 18.02
N ASN A 701 16.32 -23.04 17.08
CA ASN A 701 17.76 -23.05 16.79
C ASN A 701 18.53 -22.12 17.74
N VAL A 702 19.83 -22.38 17.87
CA VAL A 702 20.79 -21.44 18.45
C VAL A 702 21.27 -20.49 17.34
N VAL A 703 21.44 -19.22 17.65
CA VAL A 703 21.74 -18.18 16.64
C VAL A 703 23.07 -17.48 16.92
N ILE A 704 23.87 -17.34 15.87
CA ILE A 704 25.00 -16.43 15.80
C ILE A 704 24.66 -15.36 14.76
N ALA A 705 24.49 -14.12 15.20
CA ALA A 705 24.15 -13.00 14.32
C ALA A 705 25.41 -12.24 13.89
N LYS A 706 25.51 -11.94 12.59
CA LYS A 706 26.55 -11.09 11.98
C LYS A 706 25.86 -9.99 11.16
N PRO A 707 25.77 -8.75 11.67
CA PRO A 707 25.23 -7.63 10.90
C PRO A 707 26.22 -7.12 9.86
N ALA A 708 25.76 -6.32 8.89
CA ALA A 708 26.65 -5.56 8.03
C ALA A 708 27.56 -4.64 8.85
N GLU A 709 28.83 -4.52 8.46
CA GLU A 709 29.82 -3.70 9.17
C GLU A 709 29.40 -2.24 9.29
N SER A 710 28.76 -1.68 8.26
CA SER A 710 28.28 -0.29 8.22
C SER A 710 27.18 0.02 9.24
N THR A 711 26.50 -1.01 9.77
CA THR A 711 25.32 -0.86 10.64
C THR A 711 25.39 -1.75 11.88
N SER A 712 26.56 -1.77 12.51
CA SER A 712 26.86 -2.64 13.65
C SER A 712 26.28 -2.12 14.98
N LEU A 713 26.11 -0.81 15.14
CA LEU A 713 25.64 -0.18 16.38
C LEU A 713 24.17 -0.48 16.63
N ILE A 714 23.31 -0.34 15.63
CA ILE A 714 21.88 -0.66 15.76
C ILE A 714 21.65 -2.16 16.01
N ALA A 715 22.43 -3.01 15.34
CA ALA A 715 22.39 -4.45 15.58
C ALA A 715 22.87 -4.81 17.00
N TYR A 716 23.93 -4.16 17.49
CA TYR A 716 24.39 -4.30 18.87
C TYR A 716 23.31 -3.90 19.88
N ARG A 717 22.65 -2.76 19.65
CA ARG A 717 21.56 -2.32 20.52
C ARG A 717 20.37 -3.28 20.49
N ALA A 718 19.99 -3.75 19.30
CA ALA A 718 18.97 -4.78 19.11
C ALA A 718 19.30 -6.09 19.85
N SER A 719 20.57 -6.51 19.84
CA SER A 719 21.07 -7.67 20.59
C SER A 719 20.95 -7.49 22.10
N GLN A 720 21.30 -6.31 22.63
CA GLN A 720 21.14 -6.02 24.06
C GLN A 720 19.68 -6.15 24.50
N LEU A 721 18.75 -5.64 23.67
CA LEU A 721 17.31 -5.72 23.95
C LEU A 721 16.78 -7.16 23.88
N LEU A 722 17.30 -8.01 22.98
CA LEU A 722 16.96 -9.43 22.94
C LEU A 722 17.41 -10.17 24.21
N LEU A 723 18.62 -9.87 24.70
CA LEU A 723 19.15 -10.44 25.94
C LEU A 723 18.36 -9.93 27.17
N GLU A 724 18.03 -8.64 27.22
CA GLU A 724 17.16 -8.05 28.24
C GLU A 724 15.76 -8.68 28.24
N ALA A 725 15.25 -9.06 27.06
CA ALA A 725 13.98 -9.77 26.93
C ALA A 725 14.01 -11.20 27.51
N GLY A 726 15.20 -11.73 27.83
CA GLY A 726 15.41 -13.04 28.44
C GLY A 726 15.85 -14.12 27.47
N ILE A 727 16.29 -13.77 26.25
CA ILE A 727 16.99 -14.73 25.38
C ILE A 727 18.36 -15.05 26.01
N PRO A 728 18.69 -16.32 26.29
CA PRO A 728 19.96 -16.66 26.92
C PRO A 728 21.16 -16.44 25.98
N LEU A 729 22.27 -15.92 26.52
CA LEU A 729 23.49 -15.62 25.77
C LEU A 729 24.06 -16.85 25.04
N GLY A 730 23.99 -18.05 25.62
CA GLY A 730 24.42 -19.27 24.93
C GLY A 730 23.53 -19.64 23.73
N THR A 731 22.27 -19.19 23.70
CA THR A 731 21.31 -19.43 22.61
C THR A 731 21.37 -18.33 21.54
N TYR A 732 21.88 -17.14 21.88
CA TYR A 732 22.00 -16.01 20.97
C TYR A 732 23.29 -15.23 21.22
N GLN A 733 24.13 -15.14 20.18
CA GLN A 733 25.40 -14.41 20.22
C GLN A 733 25.50 -13.44 19.04
N LEU A 734 26.22 -12.33 19.21
CA LEU A 734 26.48 -11.31 18.20
C LEU A 734 27.97 -11.24 17.87
N CYS A 735 28.32 -11.39 16.60
CA CYS A 735 29.69 -11.25 16.10
C CYS A 735 29.78 -10.05 15.15
N LEU A 736 30.53 -9.02 15.56
CA LEU A 736 30.79 -7.82 14.76
C LEU A 736 32.07 -7.98 13.93
N GLY A 737 32.05 -7.48 12.71
CA GLY A 737 33.23 -7.41 11.84
C GLY A 737 32.90 -7.36 10.35
N LYS A 738 33.95 -7.27 9.53
CA LYS A 738 33.82 -7.23 8.06
C LYS A 738 33.23 -8.54 7.53
N GLY A 739 32.36 -8.43 6.53
CA GLY A 739 31.75 -9.61 5.89
C GLY A 739 32.78 -10.59 5.31
N SER A 740 33.85 -10.07 4.71
CA SER A 740 34.94 -10.87 4.11
C SER A 740 35.76 -11.67 5.13
N GLU A 741 35.72 -11.30 6.41
CA GLU A 741 36.50 -11.90 7.48
C GLU A 741 35.59 -12.70 8.40
N VAL A 742 34.83 -12.01 9.26
CA VAL A 742 33.96 -12.62 10.28
C VAL A 742 32.80 -13.39 9.64
N GLY A 743 32.12 -12.78 8.67
CA GLY A 743 30.99 -13.41 7.99
C GLY A 743 31.41 -14.68 7.23
N SER A 744 32.48 -14.58 6.44
CA SER A 744 33.05 -15.73 5.71
C SER A 744 33.55 -16.82 6.65
N TYR A 745 34.15 -16.46 7.79
CA TYR A 745 34.64 -17.44 8.76
C TYR A 745 33.51 -18.26 9.38
N LEU A 746 32.50 -17.58 9.92
CA LEU A 746 31.35 -18.22 10.55
C LEU A 746 30.57 -19.08 9.56
N ALA A 747 30.28 -18.54 8.36
CA ALA A 747 29.53 -19.22 7.31
C ALA A 747 30.30 -20.38 6.63
N SER A 748 31.56 -20.62 7.00
CA SER A 748 32.36 -21.74 6.48
C SER A 748 32.51 -22.89 7.49
N SER A 749 31.94 -22.74 8.69
CA SER A 749 32.16 -23.69 9.78
C SER A 749 31.42 -25.03 9.55
N PRO A 750 32.04 -26.18 9.86
CA PRO A 750 31.34 -27.47 9.85
C PRO A 750 30.39 -27.64 11.06
N LEU A 751 30.42 -26.73 12.04
CA LEU A 751 29.60 -26.85 13.26
C LEU A 751 28.18 -26.30 13.12
N ILE A 752 27.90 -25.56 12.04
CA ILE A 752 26.62 -24.90 11.82
C ILE A 752 25.69 -25.78 10.99
N SER A 753 24.40 -25.66 11.23
CA SER A 753 23.35 -26.38 10.50
C SER A 753 22.72 -25.53 9.39
N GLY A 754 23.01 -24.23 9.36
CA GLY A 754 22.56 -23.38 8.27
C GLY A 754 23.01 -21.92 8.37
N VAL A 755 22.80 -21.21 7.27
CA VAL A 755 23.05 -19.77 7.12
C VAL A 755 21.77 -19.13 6.58
N ALA A 756 21.26 -18.13 7.29
CA ALA A 756 20.28 -17.20 6.77
C ALA A 756 21.01 -15.94 6.31
N PHE A 757 20.98 -15.65 5.02
CA PHE A 757 21.72 -14.56 4.40
C PHE A 757 20.77 -13.65 3.65
N THR A 758 20.94 -12.34 3.83
CA THR A 758 20.31 -11.35 2.96
C THR A 758 21.37 -10.38 2.44
N GLY A 759 21.48 -10.27 1.11
CA GLY A 759 22.52 -9.47 0.46
C GLY A 759 22.70 -9.81 -1.02
N SER A 760 23.91 -9.70 -1.56
CA SER A 760 24.12 -9.94 -3.01
C SER A 760 24.11 -11.42 -3.39
N THR A 761 23.58 -11.73 -4.58
CA THR A 761 23.59 -13.09 -5.18
C THR A 761 25.01 -13.67 -5.28
N LYS A 762 26.01 -12.82 -5.53
CA LYS A 762 27.43 -13.22 -5.58
C LYS A 762 27.92 -13.77 -4.24
N VAL A 763 27.56 -13.13 -3.13
CA VAL A 763 27.98 -13.54 -1.78
C VAL A 763 27.20 -14.79 -1.33
N ALA A 764 25.90 -14.88 -1.63
CA ALA A 764 25.09 -16.06 -1.32
C ALA A 764 25.70 -17.35 -1.92
N LYS A 765 26.15 -17.31 -3.18
CA LYS A 765 26.84 -18.43 -3.82
C LYS A 765 28.17 -18.76 -3.17
N LEU A 766 28.92 -17.74 -2.77
CA LEU A 766 30.21 -17.92 -2.11
C LEU A 766 30.02 -18.64 -0.77
N ILE A 767 28.99 -18.28 0.01
CA ILE A 767 28.61 -18.97 1.24
C ILE A 767 28.33 -20.44 0.97
N LYS A 768 27.45 -20.75 0.02
CA LYS A 768 27.12 -22.15 -0.31
C LYS A 768 28.35 -22.94 -0.74
N ARG A 769 29.18 -22.37 -1.62
CA ARG A 769 30.44 -23.01 -2.06
C ARG A 769 31.39 -23.28 -0.90
N ASN A 770 31.53 -22.33 0.02
CA ASN A 770 32.43 -22.48 1.16
C ASN A 770 31.94 -23.58 2.12
N LEU A 771 30.63 -23.68 2.36
CA LEU A 771 30.05 -24.78 3.16
C LEU A 771 30.39 -26.15 2.58
N VAL A 772 30.17 -26.32 1.27
CA VAL A 772 30.48 -27.56 0.55
C VAL A 772 31.98 -27.87 0.61
N LYS A 773 32.84 -26.88 0.33
CA LYS A 773 34.31 -27.05 0.35
C LYS A 773 34.83 -27.47 1.73
N ASN A 774 34.19 -27.02 2.81
CA ASN A 774 34.55 -27.37 4.18
C ASN A 774 33.85 -28.63 4.71
N GLY A 775 33.22 -29.43 3.82
CA GLY A 775 32.66 -30.73 4.19
C GLY A 775 31.26 -30.66 4.83
N ASN A 776 30.55 -29.53 4.69
CA ASN A 776 29.23 -29.33 5.29
C ASN A 776 28.15 -29.06 4.21
N PRO A 777 27.84 -30.05 3.35
CA PRO A 777 26.88 -29.88 2.24
C PRO A 777 25.43 -29.80 2.74
N GLU A 778 25.15 -30.38 3.91
CA GLU A 778 23.83 -30.44 4.56
C GLU A 778 23.40 -29.12 5.17
N ALA A 779 24.35 -28.21 5.46
CA ALA A 779 24.02 -26.89 5.97
C ALA A 779 23.08 -26.15 5.02
N ARG A 780 21.93 -25.75 5.56
CA ARG A 780 20.90 -25.09 4.78
C ARG A 780 21.28 -23.64 4.52
N VAL A 781 21.07 -23.17 3.28
CA VAL A 781 21.27 -21.76 2.92
C VAL A 781 19.94 -21.16 2.54
N ILE A 782 19.45 -20.24 3.37
CA ILE A 782 18.31 -19.37 3.04
C ILE A 782 18.92 -18.06 2.57
N ALA A 783 18.80 -17.76 1.28
CA ALA A 783 19.39 -16.57 0.69
C ALA A 783 18.31 -15.70 0.04
N GLU A 784 18.10 -14.51 0.59
CA GLU A 784 17.27 -13.46 0.00
C GLU A 784 18.20 -12.40 -0.62
N THR A 785 17.97 -12.04 -1.88
CA THR A 785 18.92 -11.21 -2.64
C THR A 785 18.22 -10.13 -3.46
N GLY A 786 18.92 -9.51 -4.41
CA GLY A 786 18.45 -8.33 -5.15
C GLY A 786 17.41 -8.61 -6.22
N GLY A 787 16.94 -7.56 -6.89
CA GLY A 787 15.93 -7.65 -7.95
C GLY A 787 16.08 -6.58 -9.03
N LEU A 788 15.79 -6.96 -10.28
CA LEU A 788 15.47 -6.01 -11.36
C LEU A 788 13.96 -5.77 -11.40
N ASN A 789 13.44 -5.12 -10.35
CA ASN A 789 12.01 -4.96 -10.17
C ASN A 789 11.42 -4.01 -11.21
N ALA A 790 10.30 -4.42 -11.80
CA ALA A 790 9.62 -3.63 -12.82
C ALA A 790 8.19 -3.27 -12.42
N MET A 791 7.68 -2.18 -12.99
CA MET A 791 6.27 -1.79 -12.90
C MET A 791 5.74 -1.54 -14.30
N VAL A 792 4.58 -2.12 -14.63
CA VAL A 792 3.86 -1.83 -15.87
C VAL A 792 2.71 -0.86 -15.62
N VAL A 793 2.57 0.12 -16.51
CA VAL A 793 1.51 1.12 -16.48
C VAL A 793 0.84 1.19 -17.85
N ASP A 794 -0.46 0.92 -17.90
CA ASP A 794 -1.27 1.08 -19.11
C ASP A 794 -2.02 2.41 -19.14
N SER A 795 -2.69 2.70 -20.26
CA SER A 795 -3.40 3.96 -20.46
C SER A 795 -4.70 4.11 -19.65
N THR A 796 -5.11 3.10 -18.88
CA THR A 796 -6.28 3.14 -17.98
C THR A 796 -5.93 3.55 -16.55
N ALA A 797 -4.65 3.56 -16.20
CA ALA A 797 -4.18 3.96 -14.89
C ALA A 797 -4.52 5.44 -14.59
N LEU A 798 -4.63 5.78 -13.30
CA LEU A 798 -4.71 7.18 -12.87
C LEU A 798 -3.30 7.75 -12.74
N ASN A 799 -2.98 8.76 -13.53
CA ASN A 799 -1.62 9.31 -13.65
C ASN A 799 -1.04 9.75 -12.31
N GLU A 800 -1.87 10.37 -11.46
CA GLU A 800 -1.51 10.85 -10.13
C GLU A 800 -1.19 9.69 -9.17
N GLN A 801 -1.93 8.59 -9.23
CA GLN A 801 -1.64 7.38 -8.45
C GLN A 801 -0.33 6.74 -8.91
N VAL A 802 -0.13 6.64 -10.23
CA VAL A 802 1.13 6.13 -10.80
C VAL A 802 2.30 6.98 -10.33
N ALA A 803 2.19 8.32 -10.43
CA ALA A 803 3.26 9.20 -10.00
C ALA A 803 3.61 9.01 -8.52
N ARG A 804 2.61 9.01 -7.63
CA ARG A 804 2.79 8.72 -6.20
C ARG A 804 3.54 7.40 -5.98
N ASP A 805 3.07 6.34 -6.61
CA ASP A 805 3.52 4.98 -6.34
C ASP A 805 4.90 4.73 -6.96
N VAL A 806 5.23 5.41 -8.07
CA VAL A 806 6.58 5.48 -8.64
C VAL A 806 7.52 6.26 -7.73
N MET A 807 7.11 7.43 -7.19
CA MET A 807 7.94 8.21 -6.27
C MET A 807 8.33 7.37 -5.04
N ASP A 808 7.32 6.73 -4.44
CA ASP A 808 7.48 5.86 -3.29
C ASP A 808 8.37 4.66 -3.60
N SER A 809 8.18 4.02 -4.75
CA SER A 809 8.87 2.76 -5.06
C SER A 809 10.30 2.98 -5.53
N ALA A 810 10.61 4.08 -6.21
CA ALA A 810 11.93 4.30 -6.82
C ALA A 810 12.90 5.07 -5.91
N PHE A 811 12.42 6.06 -5.14
CA PHE A 811 13.30 7.04 -4.50
C PHE A 811 13.26 7.08 -2.97
N LYS A 812 12.23 6.53 -2.31
CA LYS A 812 12.26 6.36 -0.84
C LYS A 812 13.51 5.57 -0.42
N SER A 813 14.09 5.96 0.71
CA SER A 813 15.37 5.41 1.21
C SER A 813 16.52 5.52 0.20
N ALA A 814 16.52 6.56 -0.64
CA ALA A 814 17.44 6.72 -1.77
C ALA A 814 17.47 5.50 -2.71
N GLY A 815 16.33 4.83 -2.90
CA GLY A 815 16.23 3.62 -3.72
C GLY A 815 17.00 2.41 -3.19
N GLN A 816 17.44 2.43 -1.92
CA GLN A 816 18.22 1.36 -1.29
C GLN A 816 17.34 0.26 -0.68
N ARG A 817 16.24 -0.08 -1.36
CA ARG A 817 15.37 -1.21 -1.01
C ARG A 817 15.53 -2.30 -2.06
N CYS A 818 15.59 -3.57 -1.64
CA CYS A 818 15.60 -4.69 -2.58
C CYS A 818 14.32 -4.72 -3.44
N SER A 819 13.20 -4.21 -2.93
CA SER A 819 11.92 -4.04 -3.63
C SER A 819 11.80 -2.75 -4.46
N ALA A 820 12.82 -1.88 -4.46
CA ALA A 820 12.71 -0.59 -5.15
C ALA A 820 12.49 -0.77 -6.66
N LEU A 821 11.66 0.10 -7.23
CA LEU A 821 11.36 0.12 -8.66
C LEU A 821 12.61 0.50 -9.45
N ARG A 822 13.04 -0.41 -10.34
CA ARG A 822 14.22 -0.21 -11.20
C ARG A 822 13.83 0.11 -12.64
N ILE A 823 12.75 -0.48 -13.13
CA ILE A 823 12.30 -0.38 -14.52
C ILE A 823 10.81 -0.04 -14.57
N LEU A 824 10.46 1.14 -15.04
CA LEU A 824 9.08 1.55 -15.29
C LEU A 824 8.75 1.38 -16.78
N LEU A 825 7.80 0.51 -17.07
CA LEU A 825 7.25 0.27 -18.40
C LEU A 825 5.97 1.09 -18.56
N ILE A 826 5.96 2.10 -19.44
CA ILE A 826 4.79 2.94 -19.68
C ILE A 826 4.31 2.76 -21.11
N GLN A 827 3.00 2.57 -21.27
CA GLN A 827 2.39 2.46 -22.58
C GLN A 827 2.55 3.75 -23.40
N ASP A 828 2.82 3.62 -24.70
CA ASP A 828 3.15 4.74 -25.59
C ASP A 828 2.13 5.89 -25.56
N GLU A 829 0.84 5.56 -25.51
CA GLU A 829 -0.24 6.54 -25.61
C GLU A 829 -0.41 7.41 -24.35
N CYS A 830 0.08 6.97 -23.19
CA CYS A 830 0.00 7.72 -21.93
C CYS A 830 1.37 8.21 -21.40
N PHE A 831 2.46 7.93 -22.13
CA PHE A 831 3.83 8.23 -21.70
C PHE A 831 4.03 9.70 -21.31
N GLU A 832 3.73 10.64 -22.22
CA GLU A 832 4.04 12.06 -21.99
C GLU A 832 3.27 12.63 -20.78
N ASP A 833 1.97 12.31 -20.68
CA ASP A 833 1.10 12.77 -19.60
C ASP A 833 1.63 12.26 -18.24
N ILE A 834 1.94 10.96 -18.12
CA ILE A 834 2.40 10.35 -16.87
C ILE A 834 3.83 10.79 -16.53
N PHE A 835 4.73 10.76 -17.51
CA PHE A 835 6.13 11.10 -17.31
C PHE A 835 6.29 12.57 -16.88
N SER A 836 5.48 13.48 -17.42
CA SER A 836 5.53 14.90 -17.03
C SER A 836 5.28 15.09 -15.53
N ILE A 837 4.30 14.38 -14.97
CA ILE A 837 3.96 14.40 -13.54
C ILE A 837 5.08 13.73 -12.73
N ILE A 838 5.58 12.54 -13.12
CA ILE A 838 6.68 11.86 -12.41
C ILE A 838 7.92 12.77 -12.32
N ARG A 839 8.33 13.36 -13.44
CA ARG A 839 9.50 14.25 -13.49
C ARG A 839 9.31 15.50 -12.63
N GLY A 840 8.12 16.10 -12.68
CA GLY A 840 7.79 17.27 -11.87
C GLY A 840 7.77 16.95 -10.38
N SER A 841 7.09 15.87 -9.97
CA SER A 841 7.05 15.39 -8.58
C SER A 841 8.44 15.05 -8.05
N MET A 842 9.29 14.42 -8.86
CA MET A 842 10.69 14.16 -8.50
C MET A 842 11.45 15.45 -8.22
N SER A 843 11.17 16.53 -8.95
CA SER A 843 11.82 17.83 -8.76
C SER A 843 11.42 18.52 -7.45
N GLU A 844 10.32 18.09 -6.82
CA GLU A 844 9.85 18.62 -5.54
C GLU A 844 10.44 17.89 -4.34
N LEU A 845 11.19 16.80 -4.53
CA LEU A 845 11.82 16.05 -3.44
C LEU A 845 12.90 16.89 -2.77
N GLU A 846 13.08 16.71 -1.45
CA GLU A 846 14.20 17.27 -0.72
C GLU A 846 15.27 16.19 -0.45
N VAL A 847 16.43 16.35 -1.09
CA VAL A 847 17.62 15.52 -0.82
C VAL A 847 18.42 16.19 0.30
N GLY A 848 18.66 15.50 1.41
CA GLY A 848 19.26 16.17 2.57
C GLY A 848 19.63 15.27 3.73
N ASN A 849 20.04 15.89 4.85
CA ASN A 849 20.38 15.18 6.06
C ASN A 849 19.09 14.67 6.73
N PRO A 850 18.94 13.35 6.96
CA PRO A 850 17.72 12.77 7.53
C PRO A 850 17.33 13.30 8.92
N LYS A 851 18.22 14.02 9.61
CA LYS A 851 17.89 14.76 10.84
C LYS A 851 16.78 15.80 10.63
N SER A 852 16.62 16.33 9.42
CA SER A 852 15.51 17.21 9.06
C SER A 852 14.25 16.41 8.73
N LEU A 853 13.11 16.83 9.28
CA LEU A 853 11.81 16.21 8.97
C LEU A 853 11.39 16.42 7.51
N SER A 854 11.86 17.49 6.86
CA SER A 854 11.56 17.81 5.46
C SER A 854 12.33 16.96 4.45
N THR A 855 13.32 16.17 4.88
CA THR A 855 14.12 15.34 3.96
C THR A 855 13.32 14.14 3.47
N ASP A 856 13.09 14.08 2.15
CA ASP A 856 12.45 12.94 1.47
C ASP A 856 13.45 11.85 1.07
N CYS A 857 14.68 12.25 0.72
CA CYS A 857 15.72 11.37 0.20
C CYS A 857 17.04 11.58 0.96
N GLY A 858 17.47 10.54 1.69
CA GLY A 858 18.73 10.54 2.43
C GLY A 858 19.96 10.21 1.57
N PRO A 859 21.13 10.01 2.20
CA PRO A 859 22.35 9.58 1.50
C PRO A 859 22.29 8.11 1.08
N VAL A 860 23.18 7.71 0.19
CA VAL A 860 23.57 6.30 0.02
C VAL A 860 24.57 5.88 1.11
N ILE A 861 24.65 4.58 1.39
CA ILE A 861 25.34 4.09 2.60
C ILE A 861 26.85 4.36 2.66
N SER A 862 27.53 4.51 1.51
CA SER A 862 28.99 4.61 1.47
C SER A 862 29.51 5.36 0.24
N ALA A 863 30.76 5.81 0.34
CA ALA A 863 31.50 6.41 -0.79
C ALA A 863 31.59 5.47 -2.01
N ASP A 864 31.79 4.17 -1.80
CA ASP A 864 31.86 3.20 -2.91
C ASP A 864 30.51 3.08 -3.65
N ALA A 865 29.39 3.09 -2.91
CA ALA A 865 28.06 3.10 -3.50
C ALA A 865 27.83 4.39 -4.29
N GLN A 866 28.20 5.54 -3.71
CA GLN A 866 28.11 6.85 -4.38
C GLN A 866 28.92 6.85 -5.68
N LEU A 867 30.19 6.44 -5.65
CA LEU A 867 31.06 6.39 -6.83
C LEU A 867 30.51 5.47 -7.91
N LYS A 868 30.04 4.26 -7.56
CA LYS A 868 29.45 3.33 -8.54
C LYS A 868 28.23 3.96 -9.23
N LEU A 869 27.31 4.51 -8.45
CA LEU A 869 26.06 5.08 -8.97
C LEU A 869 26.32 6.36 -9.79
N GLN A 870 27.19 7.25 -9.31
CA GLN A 870 27.53 8.48 -10.01
C GLN A 870 28.21 8.19 -11.36
N ASN A 871 29.14 7.24 -11.40
CA ASN A 871 29.79 6.84 -12.65
C ASN A 871 28.79 6.31 -13.69
N TYR A 872 27.81 5.51 -13.25
CA TYR A 872 26.75 5.02 -14.14
C TYR A 872 25.87 6.16 -14.66
N ILE A 873 25.44 7.07 -13.77
CA ILE A 873 24.67 8.26 -14.17
C ILE A 873 25.44 9.12 -15.16
N ASP A 874 26.73 9.36 -14.93
CA ASP A 874 27.57 10.16 -15.81
C ASP A 874 27.79 9.50 -17.17
N GLN A 875 27.88 8.17 -17.22
CA GLN A 875 27.90 7.42 -18.46
C GLN A 875 26.57 7.57 -19.23
N SER A 876 25.43 7.32 -18.59
CA SER A 876 24.12 7.49 -19.22
C SER A 876 23.86 8.92 -19.68
N ARG A 877 24.42 9.92 -18.98
CA ARG A 877 24.37 11.32 -19.41
C ARG A 877 25.17 11.56 -20.70
N LYS A 878 26.35 10.94 -20.85
CA LYS A 878 27.14 10.99 -22.10
C LYS A 878 26.41 10.32 -23.26
N GLU A 879 25.59 9.32 -22.97
CA GLU A 879 24.76 8.60 -23.95
C GLU A 879 23.41 9.32 -24.24
N ASN A 880 23.17 10.51 -23.68
CA ASN A 880 21.92 11.27 -23.79
C ASN A 880 20.66 10.51 -23.31
N GLN A 881 20.82 9.59 -22.36
CA GLN A 881 19.72 8.78 -21.83
C GLN A 881 19.06 9.40 -20.60
N VAL A 882 19.70 10.35 -19.91
CA VAL A 882 19.14 10.99 -18.71
C VAL A 882 18.03 11.98 -19.11
N ILE A 883 16.77 11.66 -18.78
CA ILE A 883 15.58 12.46 -19.13
C ILE A 883 14.97 13.19 -17.92
N GLY A 884 15.44 12.90 -16.72
CA GLY A 884 15.11 13.62 -15.50
C GLY A 884 16.25 13.53 -14.50
N GLY A 885 16.56 14.63 -13.83
CA GLY A 885 17.57 14.64 -12.77
C GLY A 885 17.45 15.91 -11.94
N MET A 886 17.61 15.77 -10.63
CA MET A 886 17.65 16.92 -9.73
C MET A 886 19.04 17.58 -9.73
N GLN A 887 19.05 18.91 -9.65
CA GLN A 887 20.25 19.67 -9.33
C GLN A 887 20.12 20.11 -7.87
N SER A 888 20.77 19.39 -6.96
CA SER A 888 20.92 19.79 -5.56
C SER A 888 22.32 20.37 -5.33
N GLU A 889 22.46 21.20 -4.29
CA GLU A 889 23.75 21.69 -3.85
C GLU A 889 24.62 20.54 -3.32
N SER A 890 25.94 20.74 -3.34
CA SER A 890 26.89 19.77 -2.77
C SER A 890 26.64 19.61 -1.28
N CYS A 891 26.26 18.41 -0.85
CA CYS A 891 26.15 18.04 0.55
C CYS A 891 27.43 17.32 1.02
N ASP A 892 27.79 17.44 2.30
CA ASP A 892 29.03 16.89 2.88
C ASP A 892 29.02 15.35 3.09
N GLY A 893 27.92 14.68 2.75
CA GLY A 893 27.73 13.23 2.85
C GLY A 893 27.74 12.48 1.51
N TYR A 894 27.40 11.19 1.55
CA TYR A 894 27.38 10.33 0.36
C TYR A 894 26.03 10.43 -0.37
N TYR A 895 25.80 11.53 -1.09
CA TYR A 895 24.52 11.75 -1.78
C TYR A 895 24.55 11.36 -3.25
N ILE A 896 23.42 10.84 -3.74
CA ILE A 896 23.11 10.64 -5.16
C ILE A 896 21.75 11.25 -5.42
N ASN A 897 21.68 12.12 -6.43
CA ASN A 897 20.43 12.75 -6.81
C ASN A 897 19.49 11.75 -7.51
N PRO A 898 18.19 11.75 -7.17
CA PRO A 898 17.16 11.10 -7.96
C PRO A 898 17.33 11.35 -9.45
N THR A 899 17.47 10.28 -10.22
CA THR A 899 17.78 10.31 -11.65
C THR A 899 16.86 9.38 -12.43
N ILE A 900 16.36 9.85 -13.57
CA ILE A 900 15.55 9.06 -14.50
C ILE A 900 16.32 8.88 -15.81
N ILE A 901 16.49 7.62 -16.22
CA ILE A 901 17.22 7.21 -17.41
C ILE A 901 16.25 6.52 -18.37
N GLN A 902 16.14 7.02 -19.60
CA GLN A 902 15.36 6.38 -20.64
C GLN A 902 16.19 5.32 -21.34
N LEU A 903 15.64 4.12 -21.48
CA LEU A 903 16.23 3.04 -22.28
C LEU A 903 15.29 2.69 -23.43
N ASP A 904 15.86 2.41 -24.61
CA ASP A 904 15.08 1.94 -25.76
C ASP A 904 14.72 0.45 -25.65
N ASP A 905 15.51 -0.29 -24.87
CA ASP A 905 15.40 -1.74 -24.73
C ASP A 905 15.79 -2.16 -23.31
N ILE A 906 15.08 -3.15 -22.80
CA ILE A 906 15.31 -3.76 -21.49
C ILE A 906 16.66 -4.50 -21.44
N ASP A 907 17.20 -4.93 -22.58
CA ASP A 907 18.50 -5.61 -22.66
C ASP A 907 19.70 -4.72 -22.34
N LYS A 908 19.51 -3.40 -22.32
CA LYS A 908 20.55 -2.45 -21.88
C LYS A 908 20.82 -2.49 -20.37
N ILE A 909 19.92 -3.07 -19.56
CA ILE A 909 20.09 -3.22 -18.12
C ILE A 909 20.16 -4.71 -17.71
N ASN A 910 21.28 -5.11 -17.12
CA ASN A 910 21.54 -6.51 -16.74
C ASN A 910 22.05 -6.66 -15.30
N GLU A 911 22.25 -5.55 -14.57
CA GLU A 911 22.60 -5.56 -13.16
C GLU A 911 21.72 -4.59 -12.36
N GLU A 912 21.60 -4.85 -11.07
CA GLU A 912 20.91 -3.96 -10.14
C GLU A 912 21.80 -2.76 -9.76
N PHE A 913 21.30 -1.56 -10.03
CA PHE A 913 21.86 -0.31 -9.51
C PHE A 913 21.12 0.08 -8.22
N PHE A 914 21.76 -0.19 -7.08
CA PHE A 914 21.16 -0.06 -5.75
C PHE A 914 21.18 1.39 -5.23
N GLY A 915 20.41 2.27 -5.89
CA GLY A 915 20.32 3.69 -5.58
C GLY A 915 19.08 4.35 -6.19
N PRO A 916 18.95 5.69 -6.12
CA PRO A 916 17.75 6.42 -6.54
C PRO A 916 17.75 6.65 -8.07
N ILE A 917 17.82 5.56 -8.83
CA ILE A 917 17.88 5.56 -10.29
C ILE A 917 16.69 4.78 -10.85
N LEU A 918 15.83 5.47 -11.60
CA LEU A 918 14.69 4.89 -12.28
C LEU A 918 14.97 4.77 -13.79
N HIS A 919 14.87 3.57 -14.33
CA HIS A 919 14.89 3.36 -15.78
C HIS A 919 13.47 3.41 -16.31
N VAL A 920 13.25 4.06 -17.45
CA VAL A 920 11.94 4.15 -18.08
C VAL A 920 12.02 3.61 -19.50
N ILE A 921 11.08 2.73 -19.86
CA ILE A 921 10.97 2.13 -21.18
C ILE A 921 9.52 2.31 -21.66
N ARG A 922 9.39 2.67 -22.94
CA ARG A 922 8.11 2.80 -23.62
C ARG A 922 7.70 1.47 -24.25
N TYR A 923 6.41 1.16 -24.23
CA TYR A 923 5.92 -0.04 -24.91
C TYR A 923 4.61 0.18 -25.66
N LYS A 924 4.42 -0.59 -26.73
CA LYS A 924 3.14 -0.70 -27.44
C LYS A 924 2.25 -1.75 -26.80
N SER A 925 0.94 -1.52 -26.74
CA SER A 925 -0.03 -2.41 -26.07
C SER A 925 0.11 -3.90 -26.44
N ASP A 926 0.38 -4.20 -27.71
CA ASP A 926 0.55 -5.56 -28.25
C ASP A 926 1.90 -6.22 -27.92
N ASN A 927 2.88 -5.46 -27.46
CA ASN A 927 4.23 -5.95 -27.14
C ASN A 927 4.47 -6.19 -25.64
N LEU A 928 3.48 -5.94 -24.78
CA LEU A 928 3.64 -6.04 -23.33
C LEU A 928 4.13 -7.42 -22.88
N ILE A 929 3.52 -8.49 -23.40
CA ILE A 929 3.85 -9.86 -22.97
C ILE A 929 5.28 -10.24 -23.40
N ASN A 930 5.72 -9.86 -24.59
CA ASN A 930 7.09 -10.10 -25.04
C ASN A 930 8.13 -9.38 -24.16
N LEU A 931 7.81 -8.17 -23.67
CA LEU A 931 8.68 -7.44 -22.75
C LEU A 931 8.74 -8.10 -21.38
N ILE A 932 7.62 -8.64 -20.88
CA ILE A 932 7.59 -9.43 -19.65
C ILE A 932 8.44 -10.71 -19.81
N ASP A 933 8.33 -11.40 -20.96
CA ASP A 933 9.16 -12.56 -21.26
C ASP A 933 10.66 -12.18 -21.27
N SER A 934 11.00 -11.04 -21.86
CA SER A 934 12.38 -10.51 -21.88
C SER A 934 12.89 -10.16 -20.47
N LEU A 935 12.03 -9.61 -19.61
CA LEU A 935 12.35 -9.36 -18.20
C LEU A 935 12.59 -10.68 -17.44
N ASN A 936 11.72 -11.68 -17.63
CA ASN A 936 11.81 -12.99 -17.00
C ASN A 936 13.13 -13.70 -17.35
N VAL A 937 13.61 -13.56 -18.59
CA VAL A 937 14.88 -14.15 -19.05
C VAL A 937 16.10 -13.61 -18.28
N LYS A 938 16.01 -12.41 -17.69
CA LYS A 938 17.09 -11.88 -16.84
C LYS A 938 17.26 -12.66 -15.54
N GLY A 939 16.26 -13.46 -15.15
CA GLY A 939 16.35 -14.45 -14.06
C GLY A 939 16.06 -13.91 -12.65
N TYR A 940 15.79 -12.61 -12.50
CA TYR A 940 15.29 -12.04 -11.24
C TYR A 940 13.77 -12.25 -11.10
N GLY A 941 13.25 -12.15 -9.88
CA GLY A 941 11.82 -12.31 -9.62
C GLY A 941 11.41 -11.94 -8.20
N LEU A 942 11.70 -10.70 -7.77
CA LEU A 942 11.41 -10.24 -6.41
C LEU A 942 10.07 -9.51 -6.31
N THR A 943 9.99 -8.27 -6.82
CA THR A 943 8.74 -7.49 -6.84
C THR A 943 8.33 -7.07 -8.25
N PHE A 944 7.02 -6.99 -8.50
CA PHE A 944 6.47 -6.47 -9.75
C PHE A 944 5.20 -5.63 -9.51
N GLY A 945 5.15 -4.43 -10.08
CA GLY A 945 4.02 -3.51 -9.99
C GLY A 945 3.14 -3.52 -11.24
N ILE A 946 1.83 -3.37 -11.07
CA ILE A 946 0.85 -3.29 -12.17
C ILE A 946 -0.11 -2.14 -11.90
N HIS A 947 -0.16 -1.14 -12.79
CA HIS A 947 -1.20 -0.13 -12.80
C HIS A 947 -2.10 -0.32 -14.01
N SER A 948 -3.32 -0.80 -13.76
CA SER A 948 -4.36 -1.05 -14.77
C SER A 948 -5.75 -1.15 -14.12
N ARG A 949 -6.77 -0.69 -14.85
CA ARG A 949 -8.19 -0.92 -14.53
C ARG A 949 -8.78 -2.12 -15.28
N ILE A 950 -8.04 -2.74 -16.19
CA ILE A 950 -8.50 -3.87 -17.02
C ILE A 950 -8.14 -5.16 -16.31
N LYS A 951 -9.13 -5.84 -15.72
CA LYS A 951 -8.90 -7.05 -14.93
C LYS A 951 -8.26 -8.15 -15.77
N LYS A 952 -8.73 -8.37 -17.00
CA LYS A 952 -8.15 -9.36 -17.90
C LYS A 952 -6.66 -9.15 -18.15
N GLN A 953 -6.23 -7.90 -18.33
CA GLN A 953 -4.81 -7.58 -18.56
C GLN A 953 -3.99 -7.78 -17.29
N VAL A 954 -4.51 -7.38 -16.12
CA VAL A 954 -3.88 -7.68 -14.82
C VAL A 954 -3.69 -9.18 -14.64
N ASP A 955 -4.73 -9.97 -14.88
CA ASP A 955 -4.69 -11.44 -14.74
C ASP A 955 -3.70 -12.08 -15.74
N GLU A 956 -3.63 -11.58 -16.99
CA GLU A 956 -2.68 -12.03 -18.00
C GLU A 956 -1.24 -11.75 -17.58
N VAL A 957 -0.93 -10.53 -17.11
CA VAL A 957 0.39 -10.15 -16.62
C VAL A 957 0.78 -10.99 -15.40
N ILE A 958 -0.12 -11.17 -14.42
CA ILE A 958 0.12 -12.02 -13.24
C ILE A 958 0.44 -13.47 -13.65
N SER A 959 -0.22 -13.99 -14.67
CA SER A 959 0.01 -15.35 -15.15
C SER A 959 1.37 -15.56 -15.84
N LYS A 960 2.00 -14.47 -16.28
CA LYS A 960 3.24 -14.48 -17.08
C LYS A 960 4.47 -14.04 -16.32
N VAL A 961 4.34 -13.11 -15.39
CA VAL A 961 5.50 -12.54 -14.69
C VAL A 961 6.08 -13.51 -13.66
N ASN A 962 7.40 -13.64 -13.65
CA ASN A 962 8.13 -14.32 -12.59
C ASN A 962 8.42 -13.32 -11.48
N ALA A 963 7.59 -13.32 -10.44
CA ALA A 963 7.80 -12.50 -9.26
C ALA A 963 7.17 -13.14 -8.03
N GLY A 964 7.91 -13.11 -6.91
CA GLY A 964 7.40 -13.56 -5.62
C GLY A 964 6.33 -12.63 -5.04
N ASN A 965 6.43 -11.32 -5.25
CA ASN A 965 5.49 -10.32 -4.71
C ASN A 965 4.96 -9.43 -5.86
N ILE A 966 3.66 -9.48 -6.11
CA ILE A 966 2.99 -8.70 -7.15
C ILE A 966 2.06 -7.68 -6.51
N TYR A 967 2.16 -6.43 -6.94
CA TYR A 967 1.42 -5.30 -6.39
C TYR A 967 0.57 -4.64 -7.48
N VAL A 968 -0.75 -4.56 -7.26
CA VAL A 968 -1.71 -4.03 -8.25
C VAL A 968 -2.31 -2.71 -7.75
N ASN A 969 -2.17 -1.66 -8.56
CA ASN A 969 -2.64 -0.30 -8.35
C ASN A 969 -2.16 0.36 -7.05
N ARG A 970 -0.90 0.11 -6.69
CA ARG A 970 -0.22 0.64 -5.51
C ARG A 970 1.30 0.59 -5.70
N ASN A 971 2.03 1.22 -4.77
CA ASN A 971 3.47 1.02 -4.65
C ASN A 971 3.86 -0.45 -4.39
N GLN A 972 5.11 -0.79 -4.71
CA GLN A 972 5.65 -2.16 -4.62
C GLN A 972 6.68 -2.35 -3.49
N VAL A 973 6.72 -1.42 -2.54
CA VAL A 973 7.66 -1.39 -1.41
C VAL A 973 6.91 -1.49 -0.08
N GLY A 974 7.62 -1.79 1.01
CA GLY A 974 7.03 -1.83 2.36
C GLY A 974 6.10 -3.03 2.58
N ALA A 975 6.55 -4.23 2.22
CA ALA A 975 5.82 -5.47 2.50
C ALA A 975 5.62 -5.66 4.01
N ILE A 976 4.40 -5.99 4.44
CA ILE A 976 4.03 -6.11 5.85
C ILE A 976 4.08 -7.57 6.29
N VAL A 977 4.80 -7.84 7.38
CA VAL A 977 4.99 -9.17 7.95
C VAL A 977 3.65 -9.84 8.28
N GLY A 978 3.44 -11.05 7.75
CA GLY A 978 2.22 -11.84 7.93
C GLY A 978 1.05 -11.43 7.04
N SER A 979 1.18 -10.34 6.28
CA SER A 979 0.17 -9.81 5.35
C SER A 979 0.65 -9.94 3.90
N GLN A 980 1.91 -9.53 3.63
CA GLN A 980 2.62 -9.79 2.39
C GLN A 980 3.96 -10.47 2.69
N PRO A 981 3.98 -11.79 2.97
CA PRO A 981 5.23 -12.55 3.04
C PRO A 981 6.16 -12.17 1.89
N PHE A 982 7.42 -11.88 2.21
CA PHE A 982 8.33 -11.21 1.29
C PHE A 982 9.49 -12.13 0.92
N GLY A 983 9.79 -12.20 -0.37
CA GLY A 983 10.90 -12.98 -0.92
C GLY A 983 10.70 -13.28 -2.39
N GLY A 984 11.80 -13.56 -3.10
CA GLY A 984 11.79 -13.71 -4.55
C GLY A 984 11.94 -15.16 -5.03
N GLU A 985 12.10 -15.30 -6.34
CA GLU A 985 12.49 -16.54 -7.01
C GLU A 985 13.72 -16.33 -7.91
N GLY A 986 14.29 -17.43 -8.42
CA GLY A 986 15.43 -17.37 -9.34
C GLY A 986 16.67 -16.73 -8.71
N LEU A 987 17.22 -15.71 -9.36
CA LEU A 987 18.36 -14.94 -8.86
C LEU A 987 18.04 -14.09 -7.63
N SER A 988 16.75 -13.86 -7.34
CA SER A 988 16.30 -13.01 -6.24
C SER A 988 16.21 -13.72 -4.90
N GLY A 989 16.12 -15.05 -4.87
CA GLY A 989 16.22 -15.76 -3.61
C GLY A 989 15.90 -17.25 -3.70
N THR A 990 16.21 -17.96 -2.61
CA THR A 990 15.93 -19.39 -2.46
C THR A 990 14.54 -19.64 -1.88
N GLY A 991 13.98 -18.65 -1.17
CA GLY A 991 12.88 -18.84 -0.22
C GLY A 991 13.29 -19.70 0.98
N PRO A 992 12.35 -20.00 1.89
CA PRO A 992 10.96 -19.52 1.91
C PRO A 992 10.86 -18.03 2.24
N LYS A 993 9.70 -17.43 1.95
CA LYS A 993 9.46 -16.00 2.18
C LYS A 993 9.54 -15.63 3.65
N ALA A 994 10.28 -14.56 3.96
CA ALA A 994 10.28 -13.96 5.28
C ALA A 994 8.88 -13.43 5.63
N GLY A 995 8.48 -13.57 6.90
CA GLY A 995 7.19 -13.10 7.40
C GLY A 995 6.00 -13.93 6.90
N GLY A 996 6.26 -15.10 6.29
CA GLY A 996 5.28 -16.11 5.94
C GLY A 996 5.33 -17.33 6.86
N ILE A 997 4.31 -18.18 6.76
CA ILE A 997 4.22 -19.39 7.57
C ILE A 997 5.35 -20.39 7.23
N ASN A 998 5.72 -20.50 5.95
CA ASN A 998 6.77 -21.40 5.49
C ASN A 998 8.17 -20.94 5.87
N ALA A 999 8.36 -19.70 6.35
CA ALA A 999 9.66 -19.21 6.82
C ALA A 999 10.30 -20.18 7.82
N LEU A 1000 9.53 -20.68 8.78
CA LEU A 1000 10.01 -21.61 9.81
C LEU A 1000 10.39 -22.98 9.24
N HIS A 1001 9.84 -23.40 8.09
CA HIS A 1001 10.29 -24.61 7.40
C HIS A 1001 11.74 -24.49 6.96
N GLY A 1002 12.17 -23.30 6.53
CA GLY A 1002 13.57 -23.01 6.24
C GLY A 1002 14.49 -23.28 7.43
N TYR A 1003 14.05 -23.04 8.66
CA TYR A 1003 14.86 -23.19 9.88
C TYR A 1003 14.67 -24.52 10.62
N SER A 1004 13.92 -25.46 10.05
CA SER A 1004 13.54 -26.72 10.71
C SER A 1004 13.48 -27.88 9.72
N ARG A 1005 13.41 -29.10 10.23
CA ARG A 1005 13.12 -30.29 9.41
C ARG A 1005 11.89 -31.03 9.92
N SER A 1006 11.21 -31.75 9.04
CA SER A 1006 10.13 -32.66 9.39
C SER A 1006 10.62 -33.73 10.38
N LEU A 1007 9.77 -34.12 11.34
CA LEU A 1007 10.04 -35.27 12.21
C LEU A 1007 9.99 -36.61 11.46
N ASN A 1008 9.35 -36.64 10.29
CA ASN A 1008 9.34 -37.80 9.40
C ASN A 1008 10.58 -37.85 8.48
N TYR A 1009 11.54 -36.96 8.66
CA TYR A 1009 12.75 -36.92 7.84
C TYR A 1009 13.50 -38.26 7.91
N GLU A 1010 13.76 -38.86 6.75
CA GLU A 1010 14.51 -40.12 6.60
C GLU A 1010 15.99 -39.81 6.35
N GLU A 1011 16.89 -40.65 6.86
CA GLU A 1011 18.33 -40.51 6.58
C GLU A 1011 18.64 -40.80 5.11
N THR A 1012 19.51 -39.98 4.53
CA THR A 1012 20.01 -40.19 3.16
C THR A 1012 20.99 -41.36 3.12
N SER A 1013 21.04 -42.10 2.01
CA SER A 1013 22.04 -43.15 1.81
C SER A 1013 23.42 -42.60 1.39
N ASP A 1014 24.49 -43.37 1.56
CA ASP A 1014 25.85 -43.01 1.11
C ASP A 1014 26.07 -43.17 -0.41
N GLN A 1015 25.01 -43.38 -1.20
CA GLN A 1015 25.15 -43.61 -2.63
C GLN A 1015 25.58 -42.34 -3.37
N VAL A 1016 26.69 -42.42 -4.09
CA VAL A 1016 27.26 -41.31 -4.87
C VAL A 1016 26.55 -41.17 -6.21
N LEU A 1017 26.12 -39.95 -6.54
CA LEU A 1017 25.56 -39.64 -7.85
C LEU A 1017 26.65 -39.71 -8.93
N LYS A 1018 26.38 -40.44 -10.02
CA LYS A 1018 27.29 -40.59 -11.17
C LYS A 1018 26.77 -39.83 -12.40
N LEU A 1019 27.71 -39.25 -13.16
CA LEU A 1019 27.44 -38.60 -14.45
C LEU A 1019 27.66 -39.56 -15.62
N TYR A 1020 26.92 -39.35 -16.70
CA TYR A 1020 26.98 -40.16 -17.93
C TYR A 1020 27.13 -39.28 -19.19
N GLU A 1021 27.58 -39.87 -20.31
CA GLU A 1021 27.93 -39.12 -21.53
C GLU A 1021 26.71 -38.59 -22.31
N HIS A 1022 25.58 -39.30 -22.28
CA HIS A 1022 24.40 -38.97 -23.08
C HIS A 1022 23.12 -38.95 -22.24
N ALA A 1023 22.52 -37.76 -22.11
CA ALA A 1023 21.15 -37.56 -21.66
C ALA A 1023 20.62 -36.28 -22.33
N GLU A 1024 19.90 -36.44 -23.44
CA GLU A 1024 19.18 -35.34 -24.10
C GLU A 1024 17.76 -35.27 -23.53
N VAL A 1025 17.35 -34.08 -23.12
CA VAL A 1025 16.01 -33.81 -22.58
C VAL A 1025 15.33 -32.80 -23.49
N ASN A 1026 14.15 -33.17 -24.00
CA ASN A 1026 13.30 -32.28 -24.78
C ASN A 1026 12.64 -31.23 -23.88
N SER A 1027 12.11 -30.16 -24.46
CA SER A 1027 11.30 -29.18 -23.72
C SER A 1027 10.11 -29.86 -23.05
N LEU A 1028 10.01 -29.73 -21.73
CA LEU A 1028 8.91 -30.26 -20.94
C LEU A 1028 7.81 -29.23 -20.75
N ILE A 1029 6.57 -29.71 -20.63
CA ILE A 1029 5.43 -28.88 -20.21
C ILE A 1029 5.09 -29.16 -18.75
N ALA A 1030 4.57 -28.15 -18.06
CA ALA A 1030 4.07 -28.29 -16.69
C ALA A 1030 3.05 -29.44 -16.58
N SER A 1031 2.98 -30.06 -15.40
CA SER A 1031 2.03 -31.14 -15.16
C SER A 1031 0.64 -30.56 -14.91
N GLU A 1032 -0.33 -30.92 -15.76
CA GLU A 1032 -1.74 -30.50 -15.64
C GLU A 1032 -2.63 -31.60 -15.03
N ILE A 1033 -2.03 -32.65 -14.48
CA ILE A 1033 -2.80 -33.79 -13.97
C ILE A 1033 -3.61 -33.41 -12.72
N PHE A 1034 -4.88 -33.79 -12.71
CA PHE A 1034 -5.77 -33.59 -11.57
C PHE A 1034 -5.74 -34.79 -10.62
N PHE A 1035 -5.26 -34.59 -9.40
CA PHE A 1035 -5.20 -35.64 -8.38
C PHE A 1035 -6.53 -35.81 -7.66
N SER A 1036 -7.42 -36.63 -8.22
CA SER A 1036 -8.66 -37.05 -7.56
C SER A 1036 -8.40 -38.16 -6.52
N GLN A 1037 -9.35 -38.37 -5.60
CA GLN A 1037 -9.30 -39.51 -4.67
C GLN A 1037 -9.24 -40.86 -5.42
N ASP A 1038 -9.92 -40.94 -6.57
CA ASP A 1038 -9.88 -42.11 -7.46
C ASP A 1038 -8.48 -42.33 -8.06
N LEU A 1039 -7.82 -41.26 -8.55
CA LEU A 1039 -6.46 -41.37 -9.08
C LEU A 1039 -5.47 -41.78 -7.97
N LEU A 1040 -5.61 -41.24 -6.77
CA LEU A 1040 -4.78 -41.64 -5.62
C LEU A 1040 -4.96 -43.13 -5.27
N ALA A 1041 -6.20 -43.64 -5.30
CA ALA A 1041 -6.47 -45.05 -5.09
C ALA A 1041 -5.84 -45.92 -6.19
N ARG A 1042 -6.01 -45.54 -7.47
CA ARG A 1042 -5.40 -46.25 -8.61
C ARG A 1042 -3.87 -46.23 -8.56
N LEU A 1043 -3.26 -45.11 -8.17
CA LEU A 1043 -1.81 -45.02 -7.95
C LEU A 1043 -1.34 -45.98 -6.85
N GLN A 1044 -2.10 -46.09 -5.77
CA GLN A 1044 -1.78 -47.00 -4.67
C GLN A 1044 -1.94 -48.48 -5.07
N GLU A 1045 -2.92 -48.79 -5.93
CA GLU A 1045 -3.14 -50.15 -6.46
C GLU A 1045 -2.07 -50.55 -7.49
N GLU A 1046 -1.65 -49.63 -8.37
CA GLU A 1046 -0.63 -49.89 -9.38
C GLU A 1046 0.77 -50.01 -8.76
N PHE A 1047 1.11 -49.10 -7.83
CA PHE A 1047 2.43 -49.03 -7.20
C PHE A 1047 2.44 -49.62 -5.79
N THR A 1048 2.10 -50.91 -5.68
CA THR A 1048 2.06 -51.67 -4.40
C THR A 1048 3.38 -51.70 -3.62
N SER A 1049 4.51 -51.41 -4.28
CA SER A 1049 5.83 -51.29 -3.66
C SER A 1049 6.03 -49.97 -2.89
N ILE A 1050 5.16 -48.97 -3.07
CA ILE A 1050 5.16 -47.71 -2.33
C ILE A 1050 4.25 -47.85 -1.11
N GLU A 1051 4.73 -47.37 0.04
CA GLU A 1051 4.00 -47.43 1.30
C GLU A 1051 2.70 -46.60 1.27
N LYS A 1052 1.64 -47.10 1.91
CA LYS A 1052 0.34 -46.39 2.01
C LYS A 1052 0.47 -45.00 2.64
N ASN A 1053 1.39 -44.83 3.59
CA ASN A 1053 1.63 -43.56 4.26
C ASN A 1053 2.11 -42.46 3.30
N PHE A 1054 2.82 -42.81 2.22
CA PHE A 1054 3.22 -41.86 1.19
C PHE A 1054 1.99 -41.24 0.50
N PHE A 1055 1.00 -42.04 0.11
CA PHE A 1055 -0.19 -41.53 -0.57
C PHE A 1055 -1.08 -40.68 0.36
N GLN A 1056 -1.11 -41.00 1.65
CA GLN A 1056 -1.77 -40.15 2.66
C GLN A 1056 -1.07 -38.79 2.79
N PHE A 1057 0.27 -38.79 2.89
CA PHE A 1057 1.09 -37.58 2.91
C PHE A 1057 0.93 -36.76 1.61
N LEU A 1058 0.92 -37.43 0.46
CA LEU A 1058 0.73 -36.81 -0.85
C LEU A 1058 -0.61 -36.07 -0.91
N ASN A 1059 -1.71 -36.72 -0.48
CA ASN A 1059 -3.03 -36.10 -0.42
C ASN A 1059 -3.05 -34.85 0.48
N GLN A 1060 -2.45 -34.92 1.66
CA GLN A 1060 -2.35 -33.76 2.57
C GLN A 1060 -1.53 -32.61 1.95
N THR A 1061 -0.44 -32.96 1.29
CA THR A 1061 0.47 -32.03 0.62
C THR A 1061 -0.22 -31.31 -0.53
N ILE A 1062 -0.95 -32.05 -1.39
CA ILE A 1062 -1.76 -31.48 -2.48
C ILE A 1062 -2.79 -30.49 -1.93
N ASN A 1063 -3.54 -30.89 -0.89
CA ASN A 1063 -4.57 -30.02 -0.31
C ASN A 1063 -3.99 -28.71 0.25
N THR A 1064 -2.75 -28.77 0.77
CA THR A 1064 -2.05 -27.60 1.30
C THR A 1064 -1.58 -26.66 0.19
N TYR A 1065 -0.88 -27.17 -0.83
CA TYR A 1065 -0.19 -26.32 -1.81
C TYR A 1065 -0.99 -26.05 -3.10
N THR A 1066 -2.14 -26.67 -3.31
CA THR A 1066 -3.06 -26.29 -4.40
C THR A 1066 -4.07 -25.21 -3.99
N SER A 1067 -4.17 -24.93 -2.69
CA SER A 1067 -5.07 -23.92 -2.14
C SER A 1067 -4.50 -22.51 -2.24
N SER A 1068 -5.38 -21.52 -2.41
CA SER A 1068 -5.06 -20.10 -2.27
C SER A 1068 -5.53 -19.59 -0.91
N HIS A 1069 -4.72 -18.78 -0.24
CA HIS A 1069 -4.97 -18.30 1.12
C HIS A 1069 -5.12 -16.79 1.16
N ASN A 1070 -6.21 -16.31 1.75
CA ASN A 1070 -6.36 -14.89 2.07
C ASN A 1070 -5.57 -14.57 3.34
N LEU A 1071 -4.70 -13.56 3.25
CA LEU A 1071 -3.93 -13.06 4.36
C LEU A 1071 -4.60 -11.81 4.94
N PRO A 1072 -4.51 -11.58 6.27
CA PRO A 1072 -5.07 -10.39 6.87
C PRO A 1072 -4.36 -9.14 6.35
N GLY A 1073 -5.05 -8.00 6.30
CA GLY A 1073 -4.51 -6.74 5.81
C GLY A 1073 -5.35 -5.55 6.26
N PRO A 1074 -4.89 -4.32 5.99
CA PRO A 1074 -5.71 -3.14 6.18
C PRO A 1074 -6.94 -3.19 5.28
N THR A 1075 -7.95 -2.41 5.66
CA THR A 1075 -9.17 -2.26 4.88
C THR A 1075 -8.86 -1.59 3.55
N GLY A 1076 -9.47 -2.07 2.46
CA GLY A 1076 -9.21 -1.52 1.12
C GLY A 1076 -7.99 -2.14 0.44
N GLU A 1077 -7.61 -3.33 0.89
CA GLU A 1077 -6.51 -4.12 0.37
C GLU A 1077 -6.89 -5.60 0.39
N SER A 1078 -6.55 -6.32 -0.68
CA SER A 1078 -6.65 -7.78 -0.73
C SER A 1078 -5.26 -8.36 -0.80
N ASN A 1079 -4.95 -9.31 0.09
CA ASN A 1079 -3.68 -10.02 0.11
C ASN A 1079 -3.93 -11.51 -0.04
N THR A 1080 -3.36 -12.10 -1.09
CA THR A 1080 -3.57 -13.51 -1.41
C THR A 1080 -2.23 -14.19 -1.59
N LEU A 1081 -1.98 -15.24 -0.81
CA LEU A 1081 -0.86 -16.15 -0.97
C LEU A 1081 -1.32 -17.37 -1.77
N SER A 1082 -0.64 -17.63 -2.87
CA SER A 1082 -0.79 -18.85 -3.65
C SER A 1082 0.56 -19.53 -3.83
N TYR A 1083 0.54 -20.79 -4.23
CA TYR A 1083 1.75 -21.55 -4.51
C TYR A 1083 1.80 -21.92 -5.99
N LYS A 1084 2.95 -21.72 -6.60
CA LYS A 1084 3.23 -22.09 -7.99
C LYS A 1084 4.21 -23.26 -8.02
N PRO A 1085 4.15 -24.15 -9.02
CA PRO A 1085 5.20 -25.14 -9.21
C PRO A 1085 6.54 -24.43 -9.41
N LYS A 1086 7.63 -25.04 -8.94
CA LYS A 1086 8.97 -24.48 -9.11
C LYS A 1086 9.42 -24.50 -10.57
N GLY A 1087 8.94 -25.48 -11.33
CA GLY A 1087 9.22 -25.65 -12.75
C GLY A 1087 9.37 -27.13 -13.08
N SER A 1088 10.57 -27.52 -13.46
CA SER A 1088 10.98 -28.88 -13.76
C SER A 1088 11.87 -29.43 -12.64
N ALA A 1089 11.53 -30.62 -12.16
CA ALA A 1089 12.21 -31.30 -11.07
C ALA A 1089 13.09 -32.45 -11.60
N LEU A 1090 14.35 -32.51 -11.19
CA LEU A 1090 15.27 -33.58 -11.53
C LEU A 1090 15.21 -34.68 -10.44
N CYS A 1091 14.51 -35.78 -10.72
CA CYS A 1091 14.24 -36.87 -9.77
C CYS A 1091 15.23 -38.04 -9.99
N LEU A 1092 16.22 -38.18 -9.11
CA LEU A 1092 17.40 -39.01 -9.34
C LEU A 1092 17.51 -40.26 -8.45
N GLY A 1093 16.55 -40.52 -7.56
CA GLY A 1093 16.59 -41.68 -6.66
C GLY A 1093 17.23 -41.39 -5.30
N PRO A 1094 17.94 -42.35 -4.68
CA PRO A 1094 18.89 -43.24 -5.34
C PRO A 1094 18.32 -44.62 -5.71
N THR A 1095 17.22 -45.06 -5.09
CA THR A 1095 16.52 -46.27 -5.54
C THR A 1095 15.46 -45.94 -6.59
N THR A 1096 15.01 -46.95 -7.33
CA THR A 1096 13.88 -46.79 -8.27
C THR A 1096 12.59 -46.38 -7.57
N SER A 1097 12.37 -46.85 -6.34
CA SER A 1097 11.23 -46.46 -5.50
C SER A 1097 11.30 -44.99 -5.11
N ASP A 1098 12.48 -44.49 -4.73
CA ASP A 1098 12.68 -43.08 -4.40
C ASP A 1098 12.44 -42.19 -5.63
N ALA A 1099 13.02 -42.56 -6.78
CA ALA A 1099 12.82 -41.81 -8.02
C ALA A 1099 11.34 -41.75 -8.42
N LEU A 1100 10.59 -42.83 -8.21
CA LEU A 1100 9.15 -42.86 -8.45
C LEU A 1100 8.36 -41.99 -7.46
N LYS A 1101 8.64 -42.08 -6.14
CA LYS A 1101 8.02 -41.20 -5.12
C LYS A 1101 8.30 -39.72 -5.41
N GLN A 1102 9.55 -39.39 -5.76
CA GLN A 1102 9.98 -38.05 -6.18
C GLN A 1102 9.19 -37.57 -7.40
N THR A 1103 9.05 -38.42 -8.42
CA THR A 1103 8.31 -38.11 -9.65
C THR A 1103 6.83 -37.83 -9.35
N ILE A 1104 6.17 -38.72 -8.61
CA ILE A 1104 4.75 -38.58 -8.27
C ILE A 1104 4.52 -37.29 -7.46
N LEU A 1105 5.36 -37.03 -6.45
CA LEU A 1105 5.25 -35.82 -5.61
C LEU A 1105 5.45 -34.53 -6.43
N ALA A 1106 6.49 -34.48 -7.27
CA ALA A 1106 6.78 -33.31 -8.08
C ALA A 1106 5.62 -33.00 -9.04
N MET A 1107 5.10 -34.02 -9.72
CA MET A 1107 3.96 -33.87 -10.64
C MET A 1107 2.65 -33.52 -9.95
N ALA A 1108 2.44 -34.01 -8.72
CA ALA A 1108 1.31 -33.64 -7.87
C ALA A 1108 1.31 -32.18 -7.46
N LEU A 1109 2.49 -31.56 -7.41
CA LEU A 1109 2.65 -30.13 -7.16
C LEU A 1109 2.73 -29.31 -8.44
N GLY A 1110 2.41 -29.90 -9.60
CA GLY A 1110 2.36 -29.23 -10.90
C GLY A 1110 3.71 -29.11 -11.62
N ASN A 1111 4.79 -29.66 -11.06
CA ASN A 1111 6.10 -29.62 -11.70
C ASN A 1111 6.17 -30.62 -12.85
N SER A 1112 6.94 -30.30 -13.89
CA SER A 1112 7.38 -31.30 -14.85
C SER A 1112 8.55 -32.10 -14.26
N THR A 1113 8.87 -33.28 -14.80
CA THR A 1113 9.89 -34.14 -14.21
C THR A 1113 10.90 -34.67 -15.22
N ILE A 1114 12.16 -34.72 -14.79
CA ILE A 1114 13.24 -35.43 -15.46
C ILE A 1114 13.64 -36.55 -14.51
N SER A 1115 13.26 -37.79 -14.83
CA SER A 1115 13.16 -38.86 -13.83
C SER A 1115 13.93 -40.11 -14.19
N LEU A 1116 14.71 -40.64 -13.24
CA LEU A 1116 15.40 -41.93 -13.33
C LEU A 1116 14.47 -43.08 -12.87
N ILE A 1117 13.39 -43.30 -13.61
CA ILE A 1117 12.39 -44.36 -13.35
C ILE A 1117 12.46 -45.48 -14.39
N THR A 1118 11.92 -46.67 -14.07
CA THR A 1118 11.94 -47.80 -15.00
C THR A 1118 10.98 -47.59 -16.19
N GLN A 1119 11.14 -48.34 -17.29
CA GLN A 1119 10.16 -48.33 -18.40
C GLN A 1119 8.76 -48.68 -17.91
N LYS A 1120 8.68 -49.69 -17.03
CA LYS A 1120 7.41 -50.13 -16.46
C LYS A 1120 6.73 -48.99 -15.69
N ASP A 1121 7.46 -48.32 -14.79
CA ASP A 1121 6.89 -47.23 -14.00
C ASP A 1121 6.44 -46.06 -14.88
N TYR A 1122 7.23 -45.73 -15.92
CA TYR A 1122 6.86 -44.72 -16.91
C TYR A 1122 5.55 -45.10 -17.63
N ASP A 1123 5.48 -46.31 -18.19
CA ASP A 1123 4.28 -46.78 -18.91
C ASP A 1123 3.04 -46.80 -18.00
N SER A 1124 3.21 -47.23 -16.74
CA SER A 1124 2.15 -47.21 -15.72
C SER A 1124 1.67 -45.77 -15.44
N LEU A 1125 2.57 -44.80 -15.26
CA LEU A 1125 2.18 -43.39 -15.11
C LEU A 1125 1.41 -42.88 -16.33
N ILE A 1126 1.87 -43.15 -17.55
CA ILE A 1126 1.13 -42.73 -18.76
C ILE A 1126 -0.26 -43.37 -18.82
N SER A 1127 -0.37 -44.66 -18.50
CA SER A 1127 -1.66 -45.38 -18.46
C SER A 1127 -2.65 -44.81 -17.43
N LEU A 1128 -2.13 -44.22 -16.34
CA LEU A 1128 -2.91 -43.58 -15.29
C LEU A 1128 -3.34 -42.15 -15.64
N GLY A 1129 -2.88 -41.62 -16.79
CA GLY A 1129 -3.29 -40.33 -17.34
C GLY A 1129 -2.24 -39.22 -17.20
N PHE A 1130 -1.00 -39.54 -16.83
CA PHE A 1130 0.10 -38.57 -16.85
C PHE A 1130 0.53 -38.28 -18.29
N SER A 1131 0.88 -37.03 -18.58
CA SER A 1131 1.26 -36.59 -19.93
C SER A 1131 2.70 -37.00 -20.26
N GLU A 1132 2.91 -37.63 -21.43
CA GLU A 1132 4.25 -37.94 -21.97
C GLU A 1132 5.10 -36.68 -22.17
N LYS A 1133 4.48 -35.51 -22.32
CA LYS A 1133 5.19 -34.22 -22.49
C LYS A 1133 5.66 -33.62 -21.16
N SER A 1134 5.23 -34.17 -20.03
CA SER A 1134 5.55 -33.66 -18.69
C SER A 1134 6.60 -34.52 -17.98
N ILE A 1135 7.01 -35.65 -18.56
CA ILE A 1135 8.01 -36.57 -18.00
C ILE A 1135 9.10 -36.85 -19.04
N SER A 1136 10.34 -36.50 -18.73
CA SER A 1136 11.52 -36.96 -19.47
C SER A 1136 12.20 -38.07 -18.69
N ARG A 1137 12.21 -39.29 -19.24
CA ARG A 1137 12.83 -40.43 -18.56
C ARG A 1137 14.34 -40.51 -18.83
N LEU A 1138 15.13 -40.56 -17.77
CA LEU A 1138 16.56 -40.92 -17.82
C LEU A 1138 16.74 -42.43 -17.76
N ILE A 1139 17.65 -42.98 -18.57
CA ILE A 1139 17.88 -44.44 -18.62
C ILE A 1139 18.91 -44.87 -17.57
N ILE A 1140 20.00 -44.11 -17.40
CA ILE A 1140 21.14 -44.51 -16.57
C ILE A 1140 21.46 -43.44 -15.51
N GLY A 1141 21.37 -42.16 -15.88
CA GLY A 1141 21.58 -41.03 -14.96
C GLY A 1141 21.77 -39.71 -15.71
N PRO A 1142 22.03 -38.61 -14.99
CA PRO A 1142 22.16 -37.29 -15.60
C PRO A 1142 23.49 -37.13 -16.35
N SER A 1143 23.48 -36.35 -17.43
CA SER A 1143 24.70 -35.93 -18.12
C SER A 1143 25.25 -34.63 -17.56
N LEU A 1144 26.53 -34.35 -17.81
CA LEU A 1144 27.13 -33.06 -17.44
C LEU A 1144 26.40 -31.88 -18.12
N ASN A 1145 26.00 -32.05 -19.38
CA ASN A 1145 25.25 -31.04 -20.12
C ASN A 1145 23.88 -30.77 -19.50
N LEU A 1146 23.17 -31.82 -19.06
CA LEU A 1146 21.90 -31.68 -18.37
C LEU A 1146 22.08 -30.91 -17.06
N ILE A 1147 23.08 -31.27 -16.24
CA ILE A 1147 23.35 -30.57 -14.98
C ILE A 1147 23.68 -29.09 -15.20
N ALA A 1148 24.42 -28.74 -16.24
CA ALA A 1148 24.76 -27.36 -16.56
C ALA A 1148 23.62 -26.58 -17.25
N SER A 1149 22.53 -27.24 -17.65
CA SER A 1149 21.42 -26.61 -18.38
C SER A 1149 20.43 -25.90 -17.44
N ASN A 1150 19.57 -25.06 -18.01
CA ASN A 1150 18.45 -24.41 -17.33
C ASN A 1150 17.15 -25.22 -17.45
N GLN A 1151 17.22 -26.52 -17.71
CA GLN A 1151 16.03 -27.37 -17.92
C GLN A 1151 15.36 -27.82 -16.61
N TYR A 1152 15.95 -27.47 -15.45
CA TYR A 1152 15.45 -27.84 -14.13
C TYR A 1152 15.76 -26.74 -13.10
N GLU A 1153 14.93 -26.69 -12.07
CA GLU A 1153 14.94 -25.66 -11.03
C GLU A 1153 15.13 -26.27 -9.63
N VAL A 1154 15.06 -27.59 -9.49
CA VAL A 1154 15.23 -28.32 -8.23
C VAL A 1154 15.75 -29.74 -8.49
N ILE A 1155 16.61 -30.24 -7.61
CA ILE A 1155 17.11 -31.62 -7.65
C ILE A 1155 16.55 -32.39 -6.46
N LEU A 1156 16.04 -33.58 -6.70
CA LEU A 1156 15.63 -34.53 -5.67
C LEU A 1156 16.58 -35.72 -5.72
N TYR A 1157 17.34 -35.89 -4.64
CA TYR A 1157 18.27 -37.01 -4.49
C TYR A 1157 18.43 -37.35 -3.02
N PHE A 1158 18.14 -38.60 -2.65
CA PHE A 1158 18.18 -39.09 -1.26
C PHE A 1158 19.44 -39.93 -0.99
N GLY A 1159 20.50 -39.70 -1.77
CA GLY A 1159 21.84 -40.28 -1.60
C GLY A 1159 22.83 -39.26 -1.05
N ASP A 1160 24.12 -39.43 -1.37
CA ASP A 1160 25.20 -38.56 -0.91
C ASP A 1160 25.07 -37.14 -1.47
N LEU A 1161 24.68 -36.19 -0.63
CA LEU A 1161 24.51 -34.79 -1.01
C LEU A 1161 25.81 -34.14 -1.46
N MET A 1162 26.95 -34.56 -0.92
CA MET A 1162 28.25 -34.02 -1.32
C MET A 1162 28.53 -34.29 -2.81
N SER A 1163 28.16 -35.46 -3.31
CA SER A 1163 28.30 -35.80 -4.73
C SER A 1163 27.51 -34.85 -5.64
N VAL A 1164 26.27 -34.50 -5.26
CA VAL A 1164 25.41 -33.59 -6.03
C VAL A 1164 25.99 -32.18 -6.03
N GLU A 1165 26.41 -31.68 -4.87
CA GLU A 1165 26.98 -30.33 -4.72
C GLU A 1165 28.27 -30.15 -5.55
N LYS A 1166 29.18 -31.14 -5.53
CA LYS A 1166 30.40 -31.13 -6.38
C LYS A 1166 30.06 -31.12 -7.88
N ILE A 1167 28.98 -31.81 -8.25
CA ILE A 1167 28.48 -31.84 -9.63
C ILE A 1167 27.81 -30.52 -10.01
N LEU A 1168 27.27 -29.73 -9.08
CA LEU A 1168 26.70 -28.41 -9.36
C LEU A 1168 27.73 -27.27 -9.35
N GLU A 1169 28.84 -27.44 -8.63
CA GLU A 1169 29.80 -26.37 -8.36
C GLU A 1169 30.26 -25.64 -9.63
N GLY A 1170 30.01 -24.33 -9.70
CA GLY A 1170 30.41 -23.46 -10.81
C GLY A 1170 29.62 -23.62 -12.12
N ARG A 1171 28.57 -24.45 -12.15
CA ARG A 1171 27.85 -24.78 -13.40
C ARG A 1171 26.52 -24.05 -13.58
N ARG A 1172 25.89 -23.59 -12.50
CA ARG A 1172 24.60 -22.86 -12.54
C ARG A 1172 24.72 -21.42 -12.06
N LYS A 1173 23.88 -20.54 -12.62
CA LYS A 1173 23.77 -19.14 -12.21
C LYS A 1173 22.84 -18.94 -11.02
N GLU A 1174 21.86 -19.81 -10.76
CA GLU A 1174 21.08 -19.76 -9.53
C GLU A 1174 21.71 -20.63 -8.43
N ILE A 1175 21.25 -20.47 -7.19
CA ILE A 1175 21.46 -21.49 -6.15
C ILE A 1175 20.34 -22.51 -6.31
N ILE A 1176 20.66 -23.70 -6.81
CA ILE A 1176 19.66 -24.75 -7.03
C ILE A 1176 19.37 -25.46 -5.71
N PRO A 1177 18.12 -25.48 -5.23
CA PRO A 1177 17.74 -26.27 -4.08
C PRO A 1177 17.91 -27.77 -4.35
N ILE A 1178 18.45 -28.46 -3.35
CA ILE A 1178 18.57 -29.91 -3.32
C ILE A 1178 17.67 -30.43 -2.22
N MET A 1179 16.66 -31.20 -2.61
CA MET A 1179 15.69 -31.81 -1.73
C MET A 1179 16.13 -33.23 -1.40
N SER A 1180 16.51 -33.44 -0.13
CA SER A 1180 17.03 -34.70 0.40
C SER A 1180 15.96 -35.60 1.03
N SER A 1181 14.71 -35.15 1.11
CA SER A 1181 13.60 -35.93 1.66
C SER A 1181 12.26 -35.51 1.04
N ILE A 1182 11.36 -36.48 0.77
CA ILE A 1182 9.99 -36.21 0.31
C ILE A 1182 9.16 -35.36 1.28
N TYR A 1183 9.53 -35.34 2.57
CA TYR A 1183 8.80 -34.64 3.61
C TYR A 1183 9.13 -33.14 3.71
N GLU A 1184 9.87 -32.59 2.74
CA GLU A 1184 10.13 -31.15 2.58
C GLU A 1184 9.50 -30.57 1.30
N PRO A 1185 8.20 -30.78 1.03
CA PRO A 1185 7.55 -30.42 -0.24
C PRO A 1185 7.54 -28.92 -0.54
N TRP A 1186 7.74 -28.07 0.48
CA TRP A 1186 7.90 -26.62 0.30
C TRP A 1186 9.10 -26.25 -0.59
N GLN A 1187 10.05 -27.16 -0.82
CA GLN A 1187 11.17 -26.92 -1.73
C GLN A 1187 10.79 -27.06 -3.21
N LEU A 1188 9.64 -27.66 -3.53
CA LEU A 1188 9.10 -27.92 -4.87
C LEU A 1188 8.11 -26.87 -5.36
N ILE A 1189 7.87 -25.85 -4.54
CA ILE A 1189 6.90 -24.79 -4.81
C ILE A 1189 7.55 -23.42 -4.65
N LYS A 1190 6.91 -22.43 -5.26
CA LYS A 1190 7.22 -21.01 -5.13
C LYS A 1190 6.03 -20.35 -4.47
N GLU A 1191 6.30 -19.53 -3.47
CA GLU A 1191 5.27 -18.71 -2.84
C GLU A 1191 5.06 -17.46 -3.72
N GLN A 1192 3.81 -17.16 -4.08
CA GLN A 1192 3.45 -15.95 -4.80
C GLN A 1192 2.39 -15.19 -4.01
N VAL A 1193 2.71 -13.94 -3.66
CA VAL A 1193 1.80 -13.03 -2.98
C VAL A 1193 1.30 -11.99 -3.96
N ILE A 1194 -0.01 -11.85 -4.06
CA ILE A 1194 -0.67 -10.82 -4.84
C ILE A 1194 -1.36 -9.86 -3.88
N THR A 1195 -0.99 -8.58 -3.97
CA THR A 1195 -1.58 -7.50 -3.18
C THR A 1195 -2.28 -6.51 -4.09
N ILE A 1196 -3.59 -6.35 -3.90
CA ILE A 1196 -4.43 -5.49 -4.74
C ILE A 1196 -4.96 -4.35 -3.88
N ASP A 1197 -4.72 -3.11 -4.31
CA ASP A 1197 -5.44 -1.96 -3.77
C ASP A 1197 -6.87 -1.94 -4.35
N THR A 1198 -7.84 -2.33 -3.51
CA THR A 1198 -9.25 -2.39 -3.90
C THR A 1198 -9.94 -1.02 -3.84
N THR A 1199 -9.22 0.02 -3.39
CA THR A 1199 -9.68 1.42 -3.32
C THR A 1199 -9.18 2.28 -4.47
N ALA A 1200 -8.41 1.71 -5.38
CA ALA A 1200 -7.73 2.47 -6.42
C ALA A 1200 -8.71 3.26 -7.32
N SER A 1201 -9.96 2.81 -7.49
CA SER A 1201 -11.01 3.56 -8.20
C SER A 1201 -11.54 4.78 -7.43
N GLY A 1202 -10.98 5.15 -6.28
CA GLY A 1202 -11.33 6.37 -5.54
C GLY A 1202 -12.19 6.15 -4.29
N GLY A 1203 -12.36 4.91 -3.84
CA GLY A 1203 -12.91 4.57 -2.52
C GLY A 1203 -13.25 3.10 -2.35
N ASN A 1204 -13.78 2.72 -1.17
CA ASN A 1204 -13.88 1.34 -0.72
C ASN A 1204 -15.32 0.79 -0.66
N ALA A 1205 -15.70 -0.03 -1.66
CA ALA A 1205 -17.04 -0.63 -1.75
C ALA A 1205 -17.47 -1.39 -0.49
N ASN A 1206 -16.58 -2.15 0.14
CA ASN A 1206 -16.90 -2.94 1.34
C ASN A 1206 -17.19 -2.06 2.54
N LEU A 1207 -16.45 -0.95 2.69
CA LEU A 1207 -16.68 0.03 3.74
C LEU A 1207 -17.97 0.83 3.50
N LEU A 1208 -18.34 1.08 2.24
CA LEU A 1208 -19.57 1.79 1.88
C LEU A 1208 -20.86 0.99 2.14
N ALA A 1209 -20.72 -0.32 2.36
CA ALA A 1209 -21.80 -1.21 2.77
C ALA A 1209 -22.01 -1.27 4.30
N LEU A 1210 -21.10 -0.66 5.09
CA LEU A 1210 -21.20 -0.53 6.55
C LEU A 1210 -21.87 0.79 6.93
#